data_AF-A0A359CSL5-F1
#
_entry.id   AF-A0A359CSL5-F1
#
_cell.length_a   1.000
_cell.length_b   1.000
_cell.length_c   1.000
_cell.angle_alpha   90.00
_cell.angle_beta   90.00
_cell.angle_gamma   90.00
#
_symmetry.space_group_name_H-M   'P 1'
#
loop_
_entity.id
_entity.type
_entity.pdbx_description
1 polymer ?
#
loop_
_entity_poly.entity_id
_entity_poly.type
_entity_poly.pdbx_seq_one_letter_code
_entity_poly.pdbx_strand_id
1 'polypeptide(L)'
;MKLLNLFLFVCVFSTYIAAQNTSLDIKDKYLQAETYMDDGDFSAALEIYKELVNTDPENANFNFKLGFCYLNIVLEKEKALEYLKKAITSTSVDYDPISTKERNAPIDAFFYLGKAYHVNEMFKEAIDALNEFRGEILKNNPDLLEEVDRTINYSMNGMELVKYPVNFTITNLGASINSEYSEHSPVFSADESVLIYTSKRAGGVGELKTDDGQFYEDIYLSTKDESDIWSKPKSIGTNINTEGHEATIGLSVDGQELFIYKDDNGDGNIYRSLLNGEEWSAPEKLGANVNSKNRETHASISADGGYLYFTSDRPGGYGGLDIYVSKRLPNGDWGNPQNLGQKINTKYNEEGPFIHPDGVTLFFSSEAHNSMGGYDIFYATIDNETRTCSEPTNIGYPINSTDNDVFYMPTPDGKRAYYASHKADGLGNPDIYLITLADSKEKPLTVMTGVVTLSNGAPITDISITVTDLKKQEVVGIYTPNSKTGKYLFILTPGIYNILFESASNDLYHSENITVDEGSSYKQINKPIELKPILIGNTNEKYFAEFLKKESEVDDVVKEKLNIVADMLNSSKHLIVDIETLSEFKKDAVLAKKREQAVSNYLVSKGIDLYRIMTGLPIAPDQDNVIEIAIGERQELVAANNQQTNQSNNQDNVGAKTTAPTNPNDVTISNIFFDFDKDHTSEYYNNMDKLASYLVTNTESKVEIHGYTDAQGDEEYNNQLSIRRAKFAKDYLVEKGCNKSNISIKGFGESKQISNDSCPDSRKYNRRVEFIIIKQGQYKLTVEPVNVPDKYKL
;
A
#
# COMPACT_ATOMS: atom_id res chain seq x y z
N MET A 1 71.90 18.35 -10.82
CA MET A 1 72.95 18.69 -11.83
C MET A 1 73.44 17.34 -12.37
N LYS A 2 73.20 16.87 -13.60
CA LYS A 2 72.78 17.45 -14.88
C LYS A 2 71.77 16.50 -15.57
N LEU A 3 70.81 17.10 -16.28
CA LEU A 3 70.00 16.48 -17.31
C LEU A 3 70.87 15.97 -18.48
N LEU A 4 70.40 14.93 -19.16
CA LEU A 4 70.53 14.84 -20.61
C LEU A 4 69.34 14.08 -21.21
N ASN A 5 68.50 14.82 -21.94
CA ASN A 5 67.47 14.31 -22.83
C ASN A 5 68.11 13.76 -24.11
N LEU A 6 67.62 12.62 -24.62
CA LEU A 6 67.69 12.33 -26.05
C LEU A 6 66.47 11.49 -26.48
N PHE A 7 65.68 12.07 -27.39
CA PHE A 7 64.62 11.46 -28.19
C PHE A 7 65.18 10.36 -29.10
N LEU A 8 64.51 9.20 -29.23
CA LEU A 8 64.48 8.47 -30.51
C LEU A 8 63.34 7.42 -30.61
N PHE A 9 62.49 7.62 -31.61
CA PHE A 9 61.72 6.66 -32.42
C PHE A 9 60.99 5.47 -31.76
N VAL A 10 59.67 5.58 -31.68
CA VAL A 10 58.74 4.46 -31.57
C VAL A 10 58.59 3.82 -32.96
N CYS A 11 59.24 2.69 -33.19
CA CYS A 11 58.91 1.78 -34.28
C CYS A 11 57.77 0.86 -33.82
N VAL A 12 56.57 1.08 -34.37
CA VAL A 12 55.43 0.18 -34.26
C VAL A 12 55.77 -1.08 -35.08
N PHE A 13 56.21 -2.14 -34.40
CA PHE A 13 56.14 -3.49 -34.96
C PHE A 13 54.79 -4.08 -34.58
N SER A 14 53.86 -4.06 -35.54
CA SER A 14 52.66 -4.88 -35.52
C SER A 14 53.07 -6.34 -35.69
N THR A 15 53.32 -7.04 -34.59
CA THR A 15 53.38 -8.51 -34.60
C THR A 15 51.96 -9.03 -34.57
N TYR A 16 51.46 -9.46 -35.72
CA TYR A 16 50.38 -10.43 -35.79
C TYR A 16 50.85 -11.69 -35.06
N ILE A 17 50.42 -11.87 -33.81
CA ILE A 17 50.48 -13.16 -33.15
C ILE A 17 49.39 -14.01 -33.81
N ALA A 18 49.80 -14.90 -34.71
CA ALA A 18 49.00 -16.06 -35.04
C ALA A 18 48.90 -16.89 -33.76
N ALA A 19 47.74 -16.85 -33.09
CA ALA A 19 47.44 -17.76 -32.00
C ALA A 19 47.54 -19.20 -32.53
N GLN A 20 48.58 -19.92 -32.11
CA GLN A 20 48.64 -21.35 -32.31
C GLN A 20 47.59 -21.99 -31.41
N ASN A 21 46.51 -22.50 -32.01
CA ASN A 21 45.60 -23.47 -31.39
C ASN A 21 46.41 -24.71 -30.99
N THR A 22 47.02 -24.68 -29.82
CA THR A 22 47.63 -25.85 -29.20
C THR A 22 46.52 -26.44 -28.34
N SER A 23 45.99 -27.61 -28.72
CA SER A 23 45.03 -28.32 -27.87
C SER A 23 45.68 -28.55 -26.51
N LEU A 24 45.10 -28.01 -25.45
CA LEU A 24 45.55 -28.25 -24.07
C LEU A 24 45.63 -29.76 -23.82
N ASP A 25 46.63 -30.20 -23.04
CA ASP A 25 46.68 -31.57 -22.60
C ASP A 25 45.59 -31.86 -21.55
N ILE A 26 45.37 -33.14 -21.23
CA ILE A 26 44.30 -33.56 -20.29
C ILE A 26 44.46 -32.89 -18.92
N LYS A 27 45.70 -32.68 -18.46
CA LYS A 27 45.99 -32.13 -17.15
C LYS A 27 45.61 -30.65 -17.10
N ASP A 28 46.02 -29.89 -18.13
CA ASP A 28 45.73 -28.46 -18.22
C ASP A 28 44.22 -28.22 -18.39
N LYS A 29 43.53 -29.06 -19.18
CA LYS A 29 42.06 -29.03 -19.29
C LYS A 29 41.38 -29.27 -17.95
N TYR A 30 41.80 -30.30 -17.22
CA TYR A 30 41.22 -30.60 -15.91
C TYR A 30 41.38 -29.42 -14.95
N LEU A 31 42.58 -28.85 -14.83
CA LEU A 31 42.82 -27.71 -13.94
C LEU A 31 42.02 -26.46 -14.35
N GLN A 32 41.88 -26.22 -15.66
CA GLN A 32 41.04 -25.14 -16.16
C GLN A 32 39.56 -25.35 -15.81
N ALA A 33 39.04 -26.57 -15.96
CA ALA A 33 37.67 -26.90 -15.58
C ALA A 33 37.43 -26.75 -14.07
N GLU A 34 38.38 -27.18 -13.24
CA GLU A 34 38.31 -26.95 -11.78
C GLU A 34 38.33 -25.45 -11.44
N THR A 35 39.09 -24.64 -12.17
CA THR A 35 39.08 -23.17 -11.97
C THR A 35 37.69 -22.60 -12.27
N TYR A 36 37.08 -23.00 -13.39
CA TYR A 36 35.70 -22.58 -13.70
C TYR A 36 34.69 -23.07 -12.67
N MET A 37 34.86 -24.28 -12.12
CA MET A 37 34.02 -24.80 -11.04
C MET A 37 34.15 -23.97 -9.75
N ASP A 38 35.38 -23.60 -9.38
CA ASP A 38 35.66 -22.76 -8.21
C ASP A 38 35.09 -21.34 -8.39
N ASP A 39 35.11 -20.82 -9.62
CA ASP A 39 34.51 -19.53 -10.00
C ASP A 39 32.97 -19.61 -10.15
N GLY A 40 32.38 -20.82 -10.10
CA GLY A 40 30.94 -21.05 -10.30
C GLY A 40 30.46 -21.02 -11.75
N ASP A 41 31.37 -20.91 -12.73
CA ASP A 41 31.06 -20.99 -14.16
C ASP A 41 30.90 -22.45 -14.60
N PHE A 42 29.79 -23.06 -14.18
CA PHE A 42 29.47 -24.45 -14.50
C PHE A 42 29.31 -24.69 -16.00
N SER A 43 28.89 -23.67 -16.77
CA SER A 43 28.72 -23.78 -18.22
C SER A 43 30.07 -23.90 -18.93
N ALA A 44 31.08 -23.11 -18.57
CA ALA A 44 32.42 -23.26 -19.13
C ALA A 44 33.09 -24.56 -18.68
N ALA A 45 32.94 -24.92 -17.39
CA ALA A 45 33.43 -26.19 -16.87
C ALA A 45 32.81 -27.41 -17.60
N LEU A 46 31.50 -27.36 -17.86
CA LEU A 46 30.74 -28.40 -18.55
C LEU A 46 31.37 -28.74 -19.91
N GLU A 47 31.68 -27.73 -20.73
CA GLU A 47 32.24 -27.94 -22.07
C GLU A 47 33.60 -28.66 -22.00
N ILE A 48 34.43 -28.34 -21.03
CA ILE A 48 35.72 -29.01 -20.84
C ILE A 48 35.53 -30.44 -20.31
N TYR A 49 34.64 -30.67 -19.34
CA TYR A 49 34.39 -32.02 -18.85
C TYR A 49 33.73 -32.92 -19.90
N LYS A 50 32.91 -32.39 -20.82
CA LYS A 50 32.43 -33.14 -21.99
C LYS A 50 33.61 -33.68 -22.81
N GLU A 51 34.63 -32.86 -23.07
CA GLU A 51 35.84 -33.31 -23.75
C GLU A 51 36.62 -34.36 -22.94
N LEU A 52 36.77 -34.16 -21.63
CA LEU A 52 37.48 -35.10 -20.76
C LEU A 52 36.77 -36.47 -20.69
N VAL A 53 35.45 -36.49 -20.54
CA VAL A 53 34.64 -37.72 -20.59
C VAL A 53 34.75 -38.40 -21.95
N ASN A 54 34.80 -37.66 -23.06
CA ASN A 54 35.02 -38.24 -24.39
C ASN A 54 36.39 -38.94 -24.51
N THR A 55 37.41 -38.47 -23.79
CA THR A 55 38.73 -39.13 -23.79
C THR A 55 38.79 -40.40 -22.93
N ASP A 56 38.00 -40.45 -21.86
CA ASP A 56 37.97 -41.58 -20.93
C ASP A 56 36.55 -41.76 -20.33
N PRO A 57 35.63 -42.39 -21.08
CA PRO A 57 34.22 -42.47 -20.69
C PRO A 57 33.95 -43.23 -19.39
N GLU A 58 34.89 -44.10 -18.97
CA GLU A 58 34.79 -44.92 -17.77
C GLU A 58 35.46 -44.26 -16.54
N ASN A 59 36.00 -43.04 -16.68
CA ASN A 59 36.52 -42.30 -15.54
C ASN A 59 35.36 -41.79 -14.68
N ALA A 60 35.18 -42.38 -13.49
CA ALA A 60 34.09 -42.01 -12.60
C ALA A 60 34.21 -40.57 -12.08
N ASN A 61 35.43 -40.05 -11.88
CA ASN A 61 35.64 -38.65 -11.50
C ASN A 61 35.16 -37.68 -12.58
N PHE A 62 35.53 -37.91 -13.85
CA PHE A 62 35.09 -37.04 -14.95
C PHE A 62 33.57 -37.08 -15.12
N ASN A 63 32.95 -38.25 -15.01
CA ASN A 63 31.50 -38.39 -15.03
C ASN A 63 30.84 -37.69 -13.83
N PHE A 64 31.43 -37.77 -12.63
CA PHE A 64 30.95 -37.05 -11.45
C PHE A 64 30.97 -35.54 -11.69
N LYS A 65 32.11 -34.98 -12.10
CA LYS A 65 32.28 -33.54 -12.36
C LYS A 65 31.33 -33.04 -13.45
N LEU A 66 31.19 -33.80 -14.54
CA LEU A 66 30.26 -33.48 -15.61
C LEU A 66 28.80 -33.51 -15.14
N GLY A 67 28.41 -34.55 -14.40
CA GLY A 67 27.08 -34.66 -13.80
C GLY A 67 26.77 -33.55 -12.79
N PHE A 68 27.77 -33.17 -11.99
CA PHE A 68 27.66 -32.05 -11.07
C PHE A 68 27.47 -30.71 -11.80
N CYS A 69 28.21 -30.46 -12.89
CA CYS A 69 27.99 -29.27 -13.72
C CYS A 69 26.55 -29.22 -14.23
N TYR A 70 26.03 -30.32 -14.80
CA TYR A 70 24.65 -30.39 -15.26
C TYR A 70 23.65 -30.05 -14.14
N LEU A 71 23.80 -30.58 -12.92
CA LEU A 71 22.92 -30.26 -11.78
C LEU A 71 22.89 -28.78 -11.39
N ASN A 72 23.93 -28.01 -11.72
CA ASN A 72 24.02 -26.59 -11.42
C ASN A 72 23.68 -25.69 -12.62
N ILE A 73 23.30 -26.27 -13.76
CA ILE A 73 22.84 -25.53 -14.94
C ILE A 73 21.34 -25.74 -15.06
N VAL A 74 20.57 -24.68 -14.79
CA VAL A 74 19.10 -24.74 -14.58
C VAL A 74 18.34 -25.53 -15.65
N LEU A 75 18.61 -25.28 -16.94
CA LEU A 75 17.93 -25.95 -18.05
C LEU A 75 18.57 -27.28 -18.50
N GLU A 76 19.58 -27.77 -17.80
CA GLU A 76 20.27 -29.01 -18.15
C GLU A 76 20.37 -30.02 -16.99
N LYS A 77 19.71 -29.74 -15.86
CA LYS A 77 19.78 -30.56 -14.64
C LYS A 77 19.38 -32.00 -14.88
N GLU A 78 18.40 -32.25 -15.73
CA GLU A 78 17.91 -33.59 -16.05
C GLU A 78 18.99 -34.49 -16.67
N LYS A 79 19.94 -33.90 -17.42
CA LYS A 79 21.04 -34.63 -18.08
C LYS A 79 22.05 -35.21 -17.08
N ALA A 80 22.10 -34.69 -15.85
CA ALA A 80 23.04 -35.14 -14.83
C ALA A 80 22.88 -36.62 -14.48
N LEU A 81 21.65 -37.15 -14.57
CA LEU A 81 21.32 -38.51 -14.13
C LEU A 81 22.15 -39.59 -14.83
N GLU A 82 22.40 -39.44 -16.14
CA GLU A 82 23.19 -40.41 -16.89
C GLU A 82 24.62 -40.50 -16.36
N TYR A 83 25.26 -39.36 -16.14
CA TYR A 83 26.67 -39.28 -15.75
C TYR A 83 26.87 -39.64 -14.28
N LEU A 84 25.95 -39.24 -13.40
CA LEU A 84 26.03 -39.61 -11.99
C LEU A 84 25.81 -41.11 -11.76
N LYS A 85 25.00 -41.78 -12.59
CA LYS A 85 24.92 -43.26 -12.59
C LYS A 85 26.25 -43.93 -12.94
N LYS A 86 27.02 -43.35 -13.88
CA LYS A 86 28.36 -43.85 -14.22
C LYS A 86 29.37 -43.55 -13.11
N ALA A 87 29.29 -42.38 -12.48
CA ALA A 87 30.16 -41.97 -11.39
C ALA A 87 30.13 -42.93 -10.19
N ILE A 88 28.95 -43.38 -9.76
CA ILE A 88 28.83 -44.26 -8.58
C ILE A 88 29.37 -45.68 -8.80
N THR A 89 29.76 -46.05 -10.03
CA THR A 89 30.34 -47.38 -10.31
C THR A 89 31.73 -47.56 -9.68
N SER A 90 32.42 -46.47 -9.36
CA SER A 90 33.73 -46.48 -8.68
C SER A 90 33.86 -45.24 -7.79
N THR A 91 33.69 -45.40 -6.48
CA THR A 91 33.81 -44.31 -5.49
C THR A 91 34.97 -44.56 -4.52
N SER A 92 35.51 -43.48 -3.93
CA SER A 92 36.59 -43.55 -2.94
C SER A 92 36.33 -42.60 -1.77
N VAL A 93 36.64 -43.08 -0.55
CA VAL A 93 36.69 -42.25 0.67
C VAL A 93 37.97 -41.42 0.76
N ASP A 94 39.03 -41.85 0.06
CA ASP A 94 40.32 -41.16 -0.04
C ASP A 94 40.41 -40.32 -1.33
N TYR A 95 39.26 -39.83 -1.81
CA TYR A 95 39.14 -39.05 -3.04
C TYR A 95 39.98 -37.76 -2.98
N ASP A 96 40.79 -37.52 -4.02
CA ASP A 96 41.58 -36.29 -4.18
C ASP A 96 41.00 -35.42 -5.31
N PRO A 97 40.28 -34.33 -5.00
CA PRO A 97 39.65 -33.47 -6.01
C PRO A 97 40.65 -32.77 -6.94
N ILE A 98 41.90 -32.58 -6.50
CA ILE A 98 42.91 -31.83 -7.25
C ILE A 98 43.76 -32.77 -8.12
N SER A 99 43.73 -34.08 -7.85
CA SER A 99 44.51 -35.06 -8.59
C SER A 99 43.98 -35.24 -10.00
N THR A 100 44.77 -34.83 -11.00
CA THR A 100 44.49 -35.06 -12.42
C THR A 100 44.59 -36.53 -12.85
N LYS A 101 44.88 -37.44 -11.90
CA LYS A 101 44.93 -38.89 -12.11
C LYS A 101 43.84 -39.62 -11.35
N GLU A 102 43.01 -38.90 -10.59
CA GLU A 102 41.87 -39.48 -9.90
C GLU A 102 40.91 -40.09 -10.92
N ARG A 103 40.50 -41.34 -10.65
CA ARG A 103 39.56 -42.09 -11.49
C ARG A 103 38.28 -42.42 -10.74
N ASN A 104 38.27 -42.33 -9.42
CA ASN A 104 37.11 -42.59 -8.59
C ASN A 104 36.34 -41.30 -8.36
N ALA A 105 35.02 -41.40 -8.29
CA ALA A 105 34.19 -40.32 -7.79
C ALA A 105 34.30 -40.20 -6.25
N PRO A 106 34.00 -39.03 -5.66
CA PRO A 106 33.80 -38.94 -4.22
C PRO A 106 32.60 -39.78 -3.79
N ILE A 107 32.58 -40.22 -2.53
CA ILE A 107 31.40 -40.91 -1.98
C ILE A 107 30.13 -40.04 -2.03
N ASP A 108 30.29 -38.72 -1.98
CA ASP A 108 29.20 -37.74 -2.13
C ASP A 108 28.47 -37.85 -3.47
N ALA A 109 29.03 -38.53 -4.48
CA ALA A 109 28.37 -38.80 -5.75
C ALA A 109 27.01 -39.51 -5.58
N PHE A 110 26.83 -40.32 -4.52
CA PHE A 110 25.53 -40.93 -4.21
C PHE A 110 24.46 -39.90 -3.83
N PHE A 111 24.82 -38.84 -3.08
CA PHE A 111 23.90 -37.75 -2.78
C PHE A 111 23.48 -36.98 -4.02
N TYR A 112 24.45 -36.63 -4.88
CA TYR A 112 24.14 -35.95 -6.13
C TYR A 112 23.31 -36.82 -7.07
N LEU A 113 23.52 -38.14 -7.08
CA LEU A 113 22.64 -39.07 -7.79
C LEU A 113 21.20 -39.02 -7.23
N GLY A 114 21.04 -38.94 -5.91
CA GLY A 114 19.74 -38.70 -5.27
C GLY A 114 19.07 -37.41 -5.75
N LYS A 115 19.81 -36.30 -5.80
CA LYS A 115 19.31 -35.02 -6.36
C LYS A 115 18.94 -35.14 -7.85
N ALA A 116 19.73 -35.88 -8.63
CA ALA A 116 19.44 -36.09 -10.05
C ALA A 116 18.17 -36.92 -10.27
N TYR A 117 17.94 -37.96 -9.45
CA TYR A 117 16.66 -38.67 -9.45
C TYR A 117 15.50 -37.73 -9.07
N HIS A 118 15.67 -36.90 -8.04
CA HIS A 118 14.67 -35.95 -7.60
C HIS A 118 14.26 -34.98 -8.72
N VAL A 119 15.22 -34.31 -9.38
CA VAL A 119 14.94 -33.36 -10.46
C VAL A 119 14.26 -34.04 -11.66
N ASN A 120 14.57 -35.31 -11.92
CA ASN A 120 13.90 -36.13 -12.94
C ASN A 120 12.53 -36.67 -12.48
N GLU A 121 11.97 -36.19 -11.37
CA GLU A 121 10.71 -36.64 -10.77
C GLU A 121 10.68 -38.14 -10.41
N MET A 122 11.84 -38.79 -10.36
CA MET A 122 12.05 -40.18 -9.94
C MET A 122 12.16 -40.25 -8.41
N PHE A 123 11.12 -39.74 -7.73
CA PHE A 123 11.18 -39.47 -6.30
C PHE A 123 11.41 -40.72 -5.43
N LYS A 124 10.89 -41.88 -5.85
CA LYS A 124 11.08 -43.12 -5.09
C LYS A 124 12.54 -43.56 -5.13
N GLU A 125 13.15 -43.52 -6.31
CA GLU A 125 14.57 -43.79 -6.53
C GLU A 125 15.46 -42.78 -5.81
N ALA A 126 15.06 -41.51 -5.78
CA ALA A 126 15.75 -40.47 -5.01
C ALA A 126 15.78 -40.81 -3.51
N ILE A 127 14.61 -41.12 -2.93
CA ILE A 127 14.49 -41.49 -1.50
C ILE A 127 15.31 -42.75 -1.18
N ASP A 128 15.27 -43.76 -2.05
CA ASP A 128 15.99 -45.01 -1.82
C ASP A 128 17.52 -44.78 -1.87
N ALA A 129 18.02 -44.06 -2.88
CA ALA A 129 19.43 -43.73 -3.01
C ALA A 129 19.94 -42.87 -1.83
N LEU A 130 19.15 -41.89 -1.39
CA LEU A 130 19.51 -41.00 -0.29
C LEU A 130 19.50 -41.74 1.07
N ASN A 131 18.58 -42.67 1.30
CA ASN A 131 18.56 -43.49 2.51
C ASN A 131 19.74 -44.46 2.59
N GLU A 132 20.16 -45.03 1.46
CA GLU A 132 21.37 -45.85 1.37
C GLU A 132 22.60 -45.01 1.72
N PHE A 133 22.79 -43.87 1.07
CA PHE A 133 23.89 -42.94 1.33
C PHE A 133 23.93 -42.46 2.79
N ARG A 134 22.76 -42.14 3.37
CA ARG A 134 22.60 -41.75 4.77
C ARG A 134 23.16 -42.80 5.75
N GLY A 135 23.03 -44.08 5.42
CA GLY A 135 23.56 -45.18 6.22
C GLY A 135 25.09 -45.26 6.23
N GLU A 136 25.74 -44.82 5.14
CA GLU A 136 27.20 -44.90 4.94
C GLU A 136 27.98 -43.73 5.56
N ILE A 137 27.40 -42.53 5.63
CA ILE A 137 28.09 -41.30 6.12
C ILE A 137 28.20 -41.22 7.65
N LEU A 138 27.53 -42.10 8.42
CA LEU A 138 27.31 -41.93 9.86
C LEU A 138 28.61 -41.69 10.70
N LYS A 139 29.00 -40.42 10.86
CA LYS A 139 29.28 -39.68 12.12
C LYS A 139 29.94 -38.29 11.96
N ASN A 140 30.45 -37.91 10.78
CA ASN A 140 31.42 -36.79 10.69
C ASN A 140 31.02 -35.59 9.80
N ASN A 141 29.80 -35.50 9.26
CA ASN A 141 29.36 -34.32 8.49
C ASN A 141 27.86 -33.99 8.73
N PRO A 142 27.53 -33.22 9.80
CA PRO A 142 26.14 -32.92 10.16
C PRO A 142 25.40 -32.08 9.11
N ASP A 143 26.09 -31.16 8.43
CA ASP A 143 25.46 -30.27 7.44
C ASP A 143 24.99 -31.06 6.20
N LEU A 144 25.81 -32.02 5.73
CA LEU A 144 25.43 -32.91 4.63
C LEU A 144 24.24 -33.82 5.02
N LEU A 145 24.17 -34.26 6.28
CA LEU A 145 23.04 -35.06 6.76
C LEU A 145 21.73 -34.26 6.75
N GLU A 146 21.77 -32.99 7.14
CA GLU A 146 20.62 -32.10 7.07
C GLU A 146 20.12 -31.92 5.62
N GLU A 147 21.04 -31.73 4.67
CA GLU A 147 20.70 -31.59 3.25
C GLU A 147 20.13 -32.89 2.65
N VAL A 148 20.66 -34.06 3.06
CA VAL A 148 20.10 -35.38 2.69
C VAL A 148 18.68 -35.53 3.21
N ASP A 149 18.45 -35.26 4.50
CA ASP A 149 17.12 -35.35 5.12
C ASP A 149 16.14 -34.36 4.47
N ARG A 150 16.61 -33.15 4.10
CA ARG A 150 15.83 -32.15 3.36
C ARG A 150 15.42 -32.65 1.97
N THR A 151 16.36 -33.19 1.20
CA THR A 151 16.09 -33.73 -0.15
C THR A 151 15.15 -34.94 -0.12
N ILE A 152 15.25 -35.78 0.92
CA ILE A 152 14.29 -36.88 1.14
C ILE A 152 12.88 -36.31 1.37
N ASN A 153 12.73 -35.29 2.23
CA ASN A 153 11.44 -34.66 2.50
C ASN A 153 10.84 -34.02 1.24
N TYR A 154 11.65 -33.27 0.47
CA TYR A 154 11.22 -32.71 -0.81
C TYR A 154 10.73 -33.80 -1.78
N SER A 155 11.46 -34.91 -1.87
CA SER A 155 11.05 -36.05 -2.70
C SER A 155 9.75 -36.69 -2.22
N MET A 156 9.55 -36.81 -0.90
CA MET A 156 8.29 -37.32 -0.33
C MET A 156 7.10 -36.39 -0.62
N ASN A 157 7.30 -35.07 -0.52
CA ASN A 157 6.29 -34.07 -0.84
C ASN A 157 5.97 -34.07 -2.34
N GLY A 158 7.01 -34.10 -3.19
CA GLY A 158 6.88 -34.23 -4.64
C GLY A 158 6.05 -35.45 -5.03
N MET A 159 6.29 -36.62 -4.41
CA MET A 159 5.46 -37.82 -4.63
C MET A 159 3.98 -37.61 -4.31
N GLU A 160 3.64 -36.76 -3.35
CA GLU A 160 2.25 -36.49 -2.99
C GLU A 160 1.62 -35.45 -3.94
N LEU A 161 2.34 -34.36 -4.23
CA LEU A 161 1.84 -33.28 -5.09
C LEU A 161 1.56 -33.76 -6.51
N VAL A 162 2.42 -34.59 -7.11
CA VAL A 162 2.21 -35.10 -8.48
C VAL A 162 0.99 -36.01 -8.64
N LYS A 163 0.42 -36.53 -7.54
CA LYS A 163 -0.84 -37.30 -7.58
C LYS A 163 -2.06 -36.41 -7.83
N TYR A 164 -1.96 -35.12 -7.51
CA TYR A 164 -3.06 -34.17 -7.54
C TYR A 164 -2.65 -32.90 -8.29
N PRO A 165 -2.32 -33.00 -9.59
CA PRO A 165 -1.85 -31.85 -10.35
C PRO A 165 -2.93 -30.76 -10.42
N VAL A 166 -2.49 -29.52 -10.23
CA VAL A 166 -3.28 -28.31 -10.45
C VAL A 166 -3.49 -28.13 -11.94
N ASN A 167 -4.73 -27.91 -12.33
CA ASN A 167 -5.09 -27.66 -13.72
C ASN A 167 -4.87 -26.18 -14.06
N PHE A 168 -3.85 -25.89 -14.87
CA PHE A 168 -3.56 -24.56 -15.36
C PHE A 168 -3.06 -24.57 -16.79
N THR A 169 -3.10 -23.40 -17.42
CA THR A 169 -2.40 -23.13 -18.68
C THR A 169 -1.36 -22.05 -18.46
N ILE A 170 -0.20 -22.19 -19.10
CA ILE A 170 0.89 -21.21 -19.03
C ILE A 170 1.09 -20.57 -20.40
N THR A 171 1.33 -19.26 -20.40
CA THR A 171 1.65 -18.49 -21.61
C THR A 171 2.94 -17.72 -21.37
N ASN A 172 3.97 -17.97 -22.18
CA ASN A 172 5.14 -17.11 -22.22
C ASN A 172 4.72 -15.74 -22.79
N LEU A 173 5.13 -14.63 -22.17
CA LEU A 173 4.73 -13.29 -22.61
C LEU A 173 5.44 -12.82 -23.89
N GLY A 174 6.32 -13.65 -24.45
CA GLY A 174 6.96 -13.47 -25.75
C GLY A 174 7.99 -12.34 -25.78
N ALA A 175 8.58 -12.13 -26.95
CA ALA A 175 9.69 -11.18 -27.16
C ALA A 175 9.31 -9.70 -26.96
N SER A 176 8.04 -9.38 -26.72
CA SER A 176 7.59 -8.05 -26.28
C SER A 176 7.92 -7.78 -24.82
N ILE A 177 8.03 -8.83 -24.00
CA ILE A 177 8.35 -8.76 -22.58
C ILE A 177 9.68 -9.42 -22.29
N ASN A 178 9.90 -10.65 -22.77
CA ASN A 178 11.09 -11.45 -22.49
C ASN A 178 12.20 -11.21 -23.53
N SER A 179 13.43 -11.51 -23.15
CA SER A 179 14.63 -11.42 -23.99
C SER A 179 15.48 -12.69 -23.88
N GLU A 180 16.71 -12.67 -24.41
CA GLU A 180 17.66 -13.78 -24.19
C GLU A 180 18.31 -13.77 -22.78
N TYR A 181 18.01 -12.75 -21.98
CA TYR A 181 18.55 -12.53 -20.63
C TYR A 181 17.49 -12.81 -19.56
N SER A 182 17.85 -12.70 -18.28
CA SER A 182 16.89 -12.82 -17.18
C SER A 182 15.83 -11.72 -17.19
N GLU A 183 14.57 -12.11 -17.00
CA GLU A 183 13.44 -11.27 -16.59
C GLU A 183 12.75 -11.85 -15.35
N HIS A 184 12.57 -11.02 -14.31
CA HIS A 184 11.96 -11.48 -13.07
C HIS A 184 11.28 -10.35 -12.28
N SER A 185 10.74 -10.73 -11.10
CA SER A 185 10.03 -9.86 -10.16
C SER A 185 9.00 -8.94 -10.84
N PRO A 186 8.06 -9.48 -11.64
CA PRO A 186 7.03 -8.65 -12.23
C PRO A 186 6.20 -7.95 -11.13
N VAL A 187 5.70 -6.76 -11.44
CA VAL A 187 4.65 -6.03 -10.71
C VAL A 187 3.67 -5.41 -11.72
N PHE A 188 2.36 -5.40 -11.46
CA PHE A 188 1.38 -4.84 -12.39
C PHE A 188 0.32 -3.99 -11.69
N SER A 189 -0.24 -2.99 -12.39
CA SER A 189 -1.38 -2.23 -11.92
C SER A 189 -2.61 -3.12 -11.83
N ALA A 190 -3.53 -2.95 -10.88
CA ALA A 190 -4.59 -3.96 -10.67
C ALA A 190 -5.55 -4.17 -11.87
N ASP A 191 -5.60 -3.24 -12.81
CA ASP A 191 -6.32 -3.33 -14.09
C ASP A 191 -5.50 -3.98 -15.23
N GLU A 192 -4.28 -4.42 -14.92
CA GLU A 192 -3.29 -5.01 -15.83
C GLU A 192 -2.95 -4.16 -17.06
N SER A 193 -3.11 -2.84 -16.95
CA SER A 193 -2.74 -1.90 -18.01
C SER A 193 -1.24 -1.58 -18.04
N VAL A 194 -0.53 -1.78 -16.93
CA VAL A 194 0.92 -1.59 -16.79
C VAL A 194 1.54 -2.83 -16.17
N LEU A 195 2.65 -3.28 -16.74
CA LEU A 195 3.55 -4.29 -16.20
C LEU A 195 4.94 -3.66 -16.05
N ILE A 196 5.50 -3.72 -14.86
CA ILE A 196 6.86 -3.28 -14.53
C ILE A 196 7.63 -4.51 -14.04
N TYR A 197 8.87 -4.67 -14.45
CA TYR A 197 9.65 -5.86 -14.14
C TYR A 197 11.14 -5.57 -14.19
N THR A 198 11.92 -6.46 -13.59
CA THR A 198 13.38 -6.41 -13.60
C THR A 198 13.90 -7.19 -14.79
N SER A 199 14.91 -6.66 -15.49
CA SER A 199 15.55 -7.36 -16.60
C SER A 199 17.06 -7.12 -16.64
N LYS A 200 17.80 -8.17 -17.02
CA LYS A 200 19.25 -8.17 -17.27
C LYS A 200 19.59 -8.03 -18.76
N ARG A 201 18.71 -7.40 -19.54
CA ARG A 201 18.89 -7.18 -20.97
C ARG A 201 19.92 -6.11 -21.31
N ALA A 202 20.44 -6.20 -22.53
CA ALA A 202 21.25 -5.14 -23.12
C ALA A 202 20.47 -3.82 -23.27
N GLY A 203 21.19 -2.69 -23.25
CA GLY A 203 20.62 -1.34 -23.41
C GLY A 203 20.11 -0.69 -22.12
N GLY A 204 20.44 -1.28 -20.96
CA GLY A 204 20.25 -0.68 -19.65
C GLY A 204 21.24 0.45 -19.33
N VAL A 205 21.18 0.97 -18.11
CA VAL A 205 22.10 1.99 -17.61
C VAL A 205 23.44 1.32 -17.22
N GLY A 206 24.56 1.96 -17.54
CA GLY A 206 25.92 1.46 -17.26
C GLY A 206 26.42 0.34 -18.18
N GLU A 207 25.54 -0.52 -18.72
CA GLU A 207 25.88 -1.70 -19.55
C GLU A 207 26.95 -2.61 -18.92
N LEU A 208 27.03 -2.63 -17.59
CA LEU A 208 27.90 -3.53 -16.84
C LEU A 208 27.36 -4.96 -16.88
N LYS A 209 28.27 -5.93 -16.81
CA LYS A 209 27.95 -7.35 -16.85
C LYS A 209 28.40 -8.06 -15.58
N THR A 210 27.59 -9.01 -15.14
CA THR A 210 27.95 -10.01 -14.14
C THR A 210 28.87 -11.07 -14.76
N ASP A 211 29.53 -11.86 -13.92
CA ASP A 211 30.53 -12.84 -14.36
C ASP A 211 29.93 -13.94 -15.25
N ASP A 212 28.63 -14.22 -15.11
CA ASP A 212 27.84 -15.10 -15.97
C ASP A 212 27.48 -14.49 -17.35
N GLY A 213 27.96 -13.27 -17.64
CA GLY A 213 27.79 -12.57 -18.91
C GLY A 213 26.47 -11.82 -19.10
N GLN A 214 25.57 -11.87 -18.12
CA GLN A 214 24.32 -11.10 -18.09
C GLN A 214 24.57 -9.63 -17.74
N PHE A 215 23.67 -8.72 -18.12
CA PHE A 215 23.79 -7.33 -17.70
C PHE A 215 23.30 -7.14 -16.25
N TYR A 216 23.69 -6.02 -15.64
CA TYR A 216 23.17 -5.62 -14.34
C TYR A 216 21.65 -5.43 -14.41
N GLU A 217 21.02 -5.54 -13.24
CA GLU A 217 19.57 -5.52 -13.12
C GLU A 217 19.05 -4.10 -13.26
N ASP A 218 18.14 -3.93 -14.22
CA ASP A 218 17.48 -2.67 -14.51
C ASP A 218 15.97 -2.85 -14.55
N ILE A 219 15.23 -1.78 -14.23
CA ILE A 219 13.78 -1.80 -14.23
C ILE A 219 13.21 -1.32 -15.56
N TYR A 220 12.28 -2.10 -16.11
CA TYR A 220 11.57 -1.82 -17.36
C TYR A 220 10.06 -1.82 -17.14
N LEU A 221 9.34 -1.09 -17.98
CA LEU A 221 7.89 -1.05 -18.01
C LEU A 221 7.36 -1.31 -19.42
N SER A 222 6.23 -1.99 -19.47
CA SER A 222 5.41 -2.21 -20.66
C SER A 222 3.96 -1.87 -20.34
N THR A 223 3.25 -1.36 -21.34
CA THR A 223 1.84 -0.98 -21.24
C THR A 223 1.01 -1.85 -22.16
N LYS A 224 -0.19 -2.24 -21.74
CA LYS A 224 -1.11 -3.00 -22.57
C LYS A 224 -1.97 -2.07 -23.41
N ASP A 225 -2.13 -2.37 -24.70
CA ASP A 225 -3.02 -1.62 -25.60
C ASP A 225 -4.47 -2.13 -25.56
N GLU A 226 -5.37 -1.50 -26.32
CA GLU A 226 -6.79 -1.89 -26.37
C GLU A 226 -7.04 -3.29 -26.97
N SER A 227 -6.04 -3.91 -27.58
CA SER A 227 -6.09 -5.27 -28.13
C SER A 227 -5.45 -6.31 -27.21
N ASP A 228 -5.21 -5.95 -25.94
CA ASP A 228 -4.53 -6.75 -24.93
C ASP A 228 -3.07 -7.11 -25.26
N ILE A 229 -2.42 -6.33 -26.12
CA ILE A 229 -1.04 -6.57 -26.54
C ILE A 229 -0.09 -5.69 -25.70
N TRP A 230 0.93 -6.31 -25.12
CA TRP A 230 1.99 -5.60 -24.43
C TRP A 230 2.86 -4.79 -25.40
N SER A 231 3.10 -3.53 -25.05
CA SER A 231 4.06 -2.69 -25.75
C SER A 231 5.50 -3.18 -25.50
N LYS A 232 6.40 -2.78 -26.40
CA LYS A 232 7.84 -3.05 -26.23
C LYS A 232 8.33 -2.44 -24.91
N PRO A 233 9.35 -3.07 -24.29
CA PRO A 233 9.87 -2.60 -23.03
C PRO A 233 10.43 -1.19 -23.16
N LYS A 234 10.12 -0.35 -22.19
CA LYS A 234 10.75 0.95 -22.01
C LYS A 234 11.49 0.93 -20.68
N SER A 235 12.74 1.37 -20.66
CA SER A 235 13.43 1.63 -19.39
C SER A 235 12.57 2.58 -18.55
N ILE A 236 12.47 2.32 -17.25
CA ILE A 236 11.71 3.17 -16.34
C ILE A 236 12.32 4.58 -16.19
N GLY A 237 13.58 4.73 -16.60
CA GLY A 237 14.30 6.00 -16.67
C GLY A 237 15.46 6.09 -15.68
N THR A 238 16.40 7.00 -15.98
CA THR A 238 17.64 7.23 -15.21
C THR A 238 17.42 7.88 -13.84
N ASN A 239 16.18 8.22 -13.49
CA ASN A 239 15.84 8.64 -12.13
C ASN A 239 15.87 7.43 -11.18
N ILE A 240 15.57 6.23 -11.68
CA ILE A 240 15.57 4.98 -10.91
C ILE A 240 16.78 4.14 -11.26
N ASN A 241 16.94 3.77 -12.54
CA ASN A 241 18.02 2.92 -13.00
C ASN A 241 19.36 3.66 -12.93
N THR A 242 20.36 3.03 -12.33
CA THR A 242 21.72 3.53 -12.19
C THR A 242 22.73 2.56 -12.81
N GLU A 243 24.03 2.77 -12.61
CA GLU A 243 25.04 1.79 -13.04
C GLU A 243 25.09 0.55 -12.11
N GLY A 244 24.31 0.55 -11.03
CA GLY A 244 24.21 -0.55 -10.06
C GLY A 244 23.11 -1.55 -10.39
N HIS A 245 22.66 -2.28 -9.37
CA HIS A 245 21.52 -3.20 -9.47
C HIS A 245 20.27 -2.56 -8.87
N GLU A 246 19.23 -2.42 -9.70
CA GLU A 246 17.89 -2.04 -9.26
C GLU A 246 16.84 -3.06 -9.72
N ALA A 247 16.04 -3.54 -8.78
CA ALA A 247 14.98 -4.51 -9.06
C ALA A 247 13.62 -4.05 -8.54
N THR A 248 12.57 -4.34 -9.28
CA THR A 248 11.18 -4.16 -8.84
C THR A 248 10.83 -5.19 -7.79
N ILE A 249 10.21 -4.76 -6.70
CA ILE A 249 9.77 -5.68 -5.64
C ILE A 249 8.31 -5.49 -5.22
N GLY A 250 7.71 -4.31 -5.44
CA GLY A 250 6.30 -4.10 -5.15
C GLY A 250 5.72 -2.88 -5.85
N LEU A 251 4.41 -2.88 -6.12
CA LEU A 251 3.67 -1.75 -6.68
C LEU A 251 2.36 -1.58 -5.90
N SER A 252 2.01 -0.34 -5.58
CA SER A 252 0.69 -0.05 -5.01
C SER A 252 -0.42 -0.38 -6.01
N VAL A 253 -1.60 -0.75 -5.50
CA VAL A 253 -2.75 -1.14 -6.32
C VAL A 253 -3.12 -0.06 -7.36
N ASP A 254 -2.98 1.22 -7.00
CA ASP A 254 -3.23 2.36 -7.88
C ASP A 254 -2.11 2.65 -8.89
N GLY A 255 -0.98 1.93 -8.82
CA GLY A 255 0.14 2.03 -9.74
C GLY A 255 1.02 3.26 -9.55
N GLN A 256 0.94 3.95 -8.41
CA GLN A 256 1.63 5.23 -8.19
C GLN A 256 2.79 5.19 -7.20
N GLU A 257 2.94 4.13 -6.43
CA GLU A 257 4.01 3.92 -5.48
C GLU A 257 4.74 2.61 -5.83
N LEU A 258 5.97 2.74 -6.30
CA LEU A 258 6.84 1.61 -6.67
C LEU A 258 7.87 1.37 -5.57
N PHE A 259 7.98 0.13 -5.12
CA PHE A 259 9.01 -0.33 -4.22
C PHE A 259 10.14 -1.00 -5.00
N ILE A 260 11.36 -0.60 -4.68
CA ILE A 260 12.57 -0.94 -5.42
C ILE A 260 13.58 -1.55 -4.45
N TYR A 261 14.11 -2.71 -4.81
CA TYR A 261 15.33 -3.21 -4.19
C TYR A 261 16.52 -2.50 -4.84
N LYS A 262 17.47 -2.06 -4.02
CA LYS A 262 18.73 -1.49 -4.48
C LYS A 262 19.89 -1.95 -3.61
N ASP A 263 20.99 -2.32 -4.26
CA ASP A 263 22.23 -2.66 -3.57
C ASP A 263 23.07 -1.41 -3.26
N ASP A 264 23.27 -1.10 -1.98
CA ASP A 264 24.07 0.02 -1.50
C ASP A 264 25.51 -0.43 -1.13
N ASN A 265 26.24 -1.00 -2.10
CA ASN A 265 27.59 -1.59 -1.93
C ASN A 265 27.60 -2.86 -1.06
N GLY A 266 26.76 -3.84 -1.41
CA GLY A 266 26.60 -5.09 -0.66
C GLY A 266 25.59 -5.01 0.49
N ASP A 267 24.89 -3.89 0.64
CA ASP A 267 23.82 -3.67 1.60
C ASP A 267 22.49 -3.51 0.85
N GLY A 268 21.74 -4.61 0.73
CA GLY A 268 20.48 -4.65 0.00
C GLY A 268 19.35 -3.96 0.78
N ASN A 269 18.78 -2.91 0.19
CA ASN A 269 17.82 -2.03 0.85
C ASN A 269 16.55 -1.81 0.02
N ILE A 270 15.46 -1.48 0.70
CA ILE A 270 14.16 -1.14 0.10
C ILE A 270 14.02 0.37 -0.04
N TYR A 271 13.73 0.80 -1.26
CA TYR A 271 13.46 2.17 -1.65
C TYR A 271 12.01 2.30 -2.14
N ARG A 272 11.53 3.55 -2.18
CA ARG A 272 10.22 3.92 -2.74
C ARG A 272 10.38 5.01 -3.78
N SER A 273 9.69 4.88 -4.92
CA SER A 273 9.52 5.93 -5.92
C SER A 273 8.03 6.25 -6.13
N LEU A 274 7.74 7.52 -6.42
CA LEU A 274 6.39 8.03 -6.66
C LEU A 274 6.22 8.44 -8.12
N LEU A 275 5.10 8.03 -8.72
CA LEU A 275 4.74 8.43 -10.08
C LEU A 275 4.10 9.83 -10.06
N ASN A 276 4.85 10.84 -10.53
CA ASN A 276 4.38 12.20 -10.68
C ASN A 276 4.03 12.48 -12.14
N GLY A 277 2.76 12.27 -12.49
CA GLY A 277 2.29 12.36 -13.87
C GLY A 277 2.77 11.18 -14.71
N GLU A 278 3.86 11.36 -15.47
CA GLU A 278 4.46 10.31 -16.31
C GLU A 278 5.88 9.94 -15.88
N GLU A 279 6.42 10.62 -14.87
CA GLU A 279 7.80 10.46 -14.43
C GLU A 279 7.84 9.91 -13.01
N TRP A 280 8.63 8.86 -12.83
CA TRP A 280 8.95 8.34 -11.51
C TRP A 280 9.98 9.25 -10.82
N SER A 281 9.77 9.53 -9.54
CA SER A 281 10.71 10.29 -8.72
C SER A 281 12.00 9.50 -8.51
N ALA A 282 13.08 10.20 -8.09
CA ALA A 282 14.24 9.51 -7.55
C ALA A 282 13.81 8.61 -6.37
N PRO A 283 14.32 7.36 -6.28
CA PRO A 283 14.00 6.47 -5.17
C PRO A 283 14.45 7.04 -3.81
N GLU A 284 13.55 7.05 -2.85
CA GLU A 284 13.81 7.43 -1.46
C GLU A 284 13.98 6.16 -0.61
N LYS A 285 15.11 6.06 0.11
CA LYS A 285 15.40 4.94 1.00
C LYS A 285 14.37 4.92 2.13
N LEU A 286 13.72 3.77 2.36
CA LEU A 286 12.79 3.65 3.49
C LEU A 286 13.52 3.76 4.84
N GLY A 287 12.80 4.19 5.87
CA GLY A 287 13.35 4.43 7.20
C GLY A 287 13.84 3.17 7.93
N ALA A 288 14.51 3.38 9.06
CA ALA A 288 15.22 2.35 9.84
C ALA A 288 14.35 1.23 10.43
N ASN A 289 13.02 1.35 10.35
CA ASN A 289 12.12 0.26 10.74
C ASN A 289 11.98 -0.79 9.63
N VAL A 290 12.14 -0.37 8.37
CA VAL A 290 12.14 -1.27 7.21
C VAL A 290 13.56 -1.62 6.83
N ASN A 291 14.46 -0.64 6.66
CA ASN A 291 15.85 -0.91 6.32
C ASN A 291 16.73 -1.08 7.56
N SER A 292 17.65 -2.04 7.52
CA SER A 292 18.58 -2.33 8.59
C SER A 292 20.01 -2.45 8.07
N LYS A 293 20.90 -3.10 8.83
CA LYS A 293 22.26 -3.45 8.39
C LYS A 293 22.34 -4.85 7.77
N ASN A 294 21.17 -5.49 7.67
CA ASN A 294 21.01 -6.84 7.16
C ASN A 294 20.22 -6.72 5.85
N ARG A 295 20.04 -7.84 5.16
CA ARG A 295 19.48 -7.86 3.81
C ARG A 295 17.98 -7.70 3.86
N GLU A 296 17.46 -6.67 3.20
CA GLU A 296 16.05 -6.54 2.88
C GLU A 296 15.84 -6.71 1.38
N THR A 297 15.19 -7.80 0.98
CA THR A 297 15.26 -8.31 -0.40
C THR A 297 13.97 -8.15 -1.21
N HIS A 298 12.82 -8.02 -0.54
CA HIS A 298 11.53 -7.93 -1.23
C HIS A 298 10.45 -7.29 -0.36
N ALA A 299 9.39 -6.73 -0.97
CA ALA A 299 8.26 -6.15 -0.24
C ALA A 299 6.97 -6.04 -1.05
N SER A 300 5.82 -6.13 -0.37
CA SER A 300 4.50 -5.93 -0.93
C SER A 300 3.64 -5.06 -0.01
N ILE A 301 2.97 -4.07 -0.60
CA ILE A 301 2.07 -3.15 0.11
C ILE A 301 0.62 -3.64 0.02
N SER A 302 -0.14 -3.54 1.11
CA SER A 302 -1.57 -3.83 1.11
C SER A 302 -2.34 -2.86 0.20
N ALA A 303 -3.49 -3.30 -0.32
CA ALA A 303 -4.30 -2.51 -1.27
C ALA A 303 -4.75 -1.14 -0.73
N ASP A 304 -4.95 -1.03 0.58
CA ASP A 304 -5.29 0.20 1.29
C ASP A 304 -4.07 1.09 1.60
N GLY A 305 -2.85 0.64 1.27
CA GLY A 305 -1.60 1.31 1.58
C GLY A 305 -1.19 1.29 3.06
N GLY A 306 -1.95 0.58 3.91
CA GLY A 306 -1.80 0.63 5.37
C GLY A 306 -0.69 -0.25 5.94
N TYR A 307 -0.27 -1.29 5.22
CA TYR A 307 0.72 -2.26 5.67
C TYR A 307 1.74 -2.58 4.58
N LEU A 308 3.01 -2.70 4.96
CA LEU A 308 4.10 -3.19 4.13
C LEU A 308 4.56 -4.53 4.68
N TYR A 309 4.44 -5.58 3.87
CA TYR A 309 5.04 -6.88 4.12
C TYR A 309 6.41 -6.91 3.44
N PHE A 310 7.45 -7.36 4.13
CA PHE A 310 8.80 -7.34 3.57
C PHE A 310 9.67 -8.46 4.13
N THR A 311 10.65 -8.89 3.33
CA THR A 311 11.60 -9.94 3.70
C THR A 311 12.84 -9.34 4.36
N SER A 312 13.37 -9.97 5.41
CA SER A 312 14.61 -9.57 6.06
C SER A 312 15.29 -10.71 6.82
N ASP A 313 16.63 -10.75 6.82
CA ASP A 313 17.44 -11.64 7.68
C ASP A 313 17.89 -10.94 9.00
N ARG A 314 17.12 -9.94 9.45
CA ARG A 314 17.39 -9.22 10.70
C ARG A 314 17.36 -10.13 11.93
N PRO A 315 18.16 -9.81 12.98
CA PRO A 315 18.12 -10.55 14.24
C PRO A 315 16.74 -10.58 14.89
N GLY A 316 16.37 -11.75 15.43
CA GLY A 316 15.06 -11.98 16.06
C GLY A 316 14.08 -12.76 15.20
N GLY A 317 14.47 -13.10 13.96
CA GLY A 317 13.77 -14.08 13.12
C GLY A 317 13.97 -15.54 13.53
N TYR A 318 13.37 -16.45 12.78
CA TYR A 318 13.39 -17.90 13.01
C TYR A 318 14.50 -18.62 12.23
N GLY A 319 14.98 -18.03 11.14
CA GLY A 319 15.90 -18.68 10.21
C GLY A 319 16.75 -17.72 9.41
N GLY A 320 16.85 -17.99 8.10
CA GLY A 320 17.56 -17.15 7.15
C GLY A 320 16.78 -15.86 6.89
N LEU A 321 16.14 -15.78 5.73
CA LEU A 321 15.23 -14.71 5.39
C LEU A 321 13.84 -14.98 5.99
N ASP A 322 13.30 -14.01 6.69
CA ASP A 322 11.99 -14.06 7.34
C ASP A 322 11.08 -12.95 6.80
N ILE A 323 9.76 -13.18 6.81
CA ILE A 323 8.76 -12.17 6.43
C ILE A 323 8.27 -11.39 7.65
N TYR A 324 8.29 -10.07 7.54
CA TYR A 324 7.83 -9.10 8.51
C TYR A 324 6.69 -8.26 7.94
N VAL A 325 5.91 -7.63 8.81
CA VAL A 325 4.90 -6.63 8.47
C VAL A 325 5.11 -5.36 9.27
N SER A 326 4.99 -4.20 8.62
CA SER A 326 4.99 -2.89 9.26
C SER A 326 3.75 -2.08 8.88
N LYS A 327 3.20 -1.35 9.84
CA LYS A 327 2.04 -0.47 9.63
C LYS A 327 2.49 0.93 9.23
N ARG A 328 1.84 1.52 8.24
CA ARG A 328 2.05 2.92 7.86
C ARG A 328 1.49 3.84 8.94
N LEU A 329 2.29 4.79 9.38
CA LEU A 329 1.94 5.80 10.38
C LEU A 329 1.31 7.02 9.70
N PRO A 330 0.56 7.87 10.45
CA PRO A 330 -0.09 9.06 9.87
C PRO A 330 0.87 10.08 9.23
N ASN A 331 2.15 10.06 9.62
CA ASN A 331 3.18 10.91 9.02
C ASN A 331 3.77 10.34 7.71
N GLY A 332 3.34 9.14 7.29
CA GLY A 332 3.81 8.44 6.09
C GLY A 332 4.92 7.43 6.33
N ASP A 333 5.57 7.45 7.51
CA ASP A 333 6.63 6.52 7.88
C ASP A 333 6.09 5.12 8.21
N TRP A 334 6.98 4.13 8.22
CA TRP A 334 6.67 2.76 8.63
C TRP A 334 6.95 2.56 10.12
N GLY A 335 5.99 1.98 10.85
CA GLY A 335 6.13 1.65 12.26
C GLY A 335 7.07 0.47 12.52
N ASN A 336 7.17 0.04 13.79
CA ASN A 336 8.04 -1.09 14.14
C ASN A 336 7.60 -2.37 13.41
N PRO A 337 8.56 -3.15 12.89
CA PRO A 337 8.27 -4.37 12.16
C PRO A 337 7.85 -5.50 13.11
N GLN A 338 6.82 -6.24 12.71
CA GLN A 338 6.35 -7.45 13.39
C GLN A 338 6.70 -8.67 12.52
N ASN A 339 7.42 -9.63 13.08
CA ASN A 339 7.66 -10.93 12.44
C ASN A 339 6.34 -11.71 12.33
N LEU A 340 6.05 -12.35 11.19
CA LEU A 340 4.79 -13.07 10.96
C LEU A 340 4.65 -14.41 11.73
N GLY A 341 5.67 -14.81 12.46
CA GLY A 341 5.63 -15.97 13.36
C GLY A 341 5.94 -17.31 12.68
N GLN A 342 6.08 -18.36 13.50
CA GLN A 342 6.56 -19.70 13.09
C GLN A 342 5.71 -20.44 12.04
N LYS A 343 4.50 -19.96 11.77
CA LYS A 343 3.66 -20.54 10.73
C LYS A 343 4.11 -20.14 9.34
N ILE A 344 4.63 -18.92 9.22
CA ILE A 344 5.17 -18.41 7.95
C ILE A 344 6.66 -18.65 7.95
N ASN A 345 7.35 -18.13 8.97
CA ASN A 345 8.80 -18.10 9.05
C ASN A 345 9.34 -19.37 9.71
N THR A 346 10.38 -19.93 9.12
CA THR A 346 10.98 -21.20 9.52
C THR A 346 12.46 -21.02 9.81
N LYS A 347 13.21 -22.12 9.98
CA LYS A 347 14.68 -22.04 10.08
C LYS A 347 15.38 -21.84 8.74
N TYR A 348 14.65 -21.95 7.62
CA TYR A 348 15.16 -21.77 6.26
C TYR A 348 14.79 -20.37 5.74
N ASN A 349 14.73 -20.17 4.42
CA ASN A 349 14.37 -18.88 3.84
C ASN A 349 12.90 -18.83 3.42
N GLU A 350 12.25 -17.72 3.75
CA GLU A 350 10.97 -17.25 3.22
C GLU A 350 11.17 -15.94 2.48
N GLU A 351 10.63 -15.84 1.26
CA GLU A 351 10.95 -14.75 0.32
C GLU A 351 9.74 -14.37 -0.53
N GLY A 352 9.81 -13.19 -1.17
CA GLY A 352 8.84 -12.78 -2.17
C GLY A 352 7.40 -12.64 -1.66
N PRO A 353 7.15 -12.00 -0.49
CA PRO A 353 5.79 -11.83 0.01
C PRO A 353 4.95 -10.99 -0.96
N PHE A 354 3.71 -11.43 -1.19
CA PHE A 354 2.70 -10.69 -1.93
C PHE A 354 1.36 -10.74 -1.19
N ILE A 355 0.90 -9.59 -0.70
CA ILE A 355 -0.44 -9.48 -0.10
C ILE A 355 -1.47 -9.24 -1.20
N HIS A 356 -2.37 -10.20 -1.40
CA HIS A 356 -3.42 -10.10 -2.40
C HIS A 356 -4.36 -8.92 -2.09
N PRO A 357 -4.97 -8.25 -3.09
CA PRO A 357 -5.85 -7.12 -2.85
C PRO A 357 -7.15 -7.40 -2.07
N ASP A 358 -7.42 -8.66 -1.73
CA ASP A 358 -8.46 -9.00 -0.74
C ASP A 358 -8.06 -8.63 0.70
N GLY A 359 -6.80 -8.22 0.90
CA GLY A 359 -6.24 -7.74 2.16
C GLY A 359 -5.95 -8.84 3.17
N VAL A 360 -6.21 -10.11 2.83
CA VAL A 360 -6.14 -11.24 3.78
C VAL A 360 -5.37 -12.43 3.24
N THR A 361 -5.16 -12.58 1.93
CA THR A 361 -4.40 -13.71 1.38
C THR A 361 -2.96 -13.29 1.11
N LEU A 362 -2.01 -13.84 1.87
CA LEU A 362 -0.57 -13.66 1.64
C LEU A 362 -0.03 -14.83 0.82
N PHE A 363 0.61 -14.53 -0.29
CA PHE A 363 1.44 -15.46 -1.06
C PHE A 363 2.91 -15.20 -0.72
N PHE A 364 3.73 -16.24 -0.72
CA PHE A 364 5.17 -16.15 -0.49
C PHE A 364 5.85 -17.43 -0.97
N SER A 365 7.16 -17.37 -1.18
CA SER A 365 7.98 -18.56 -1.47
C SER A 365 8.75 -19.00 -0.23
N SER A 366 8.94 -20.30 -0.03
CA SER A 366 9.68 -20.84 1.12
C SER A 366 10.48 -22.08 0.73
N GLU A 367 11.66 -22.24 1.35
CA GLU A 367 12.43 -23.49 1.28
C GLU A 367 11.97 -24.57 2.28
N ALA A 368 10.95 -24.25 3.07
CA ALA A 368 10.52 -25.04 4.21
C ALA A 368 9.16 -25.69 3.94
N HIS A 369 8.36 -25.85 5.00
CA HIS A 369 7.01 -26.40 4.92
C HIS A 369 6.99 -27.74 4.16
N ASN A 370 5.97 -27.96 3.33
CA ASN A 370 5.90 -29.12 2.45
C ASN A 370 6.37 -28.76 1.04
N SER A 371 7.55 -28.14 0.91
CA SER A 371 8.14 -27.84 -0.41
C SER A 371 8.52 -29.13 -1.14
N MET A 372 8.42 -29.11 -2.47
CA MET A 372 8.95 -30.16 -3.35
C MET A 372 10.23 -29.74 -4.06
N GLY A 373 10.44 -28.45 -4.31
CA GLY A 373 11.69 -27.91 -4.85
C GLY A 373 12.55 -27.26 -3.75
N GLY A 374 13.37 -26.29 -4.16
CA GLY A 374 14.02 -25.37 -3.22
C GLY A 374 12.99 -24.39 -2.69
N TYR A 375 12.92 -23.19 -3.27
CA TYR A 375 11.80 -22.29 -3.02
C TYR A 375 10.53 -22.79 -3.72
N ASP A 376 9.46 -23.00 -2.96
CA ASP A 376 8.13 -23.29 -3.47
C ASP A 376 7.15 -22.18 -3.07
N ILE A 377 6.13 -21.93 -3.88
CA ILE A 377 5.07 -20.96 -3.61
C ILE A 377 4.03 -21.54 -2.64
N PHE A 378 3.73 -20.78 -1.60
CA PHE A 378 2.70 -21.03 -0.60
C PHE A 378 1.74 -19.85 -0.50
N TYR A 379 0.56 -20.13 0.06
CA TYR A 379 -0.35 -19.08 0.50
C TYR A 379 -0.93 -19.36 1.89
N ALA A 380 -1.19 -18.29 2.64
CA ALA A 380 -1.82 -18.33 3.96
C ALA A 380 -2.82 -17.17 4.08
N THR A 381 -3.79 -17.28 5.00
CA THR A 381 -4.68 -16.17 5.33
C THR A 381 -4.23 -15.44 6.59
N ILE A 382 -4.32 -14.12 6.57
CA ILE A 382 -3.97 -13.22 7.67
C ILE A 382 -5.24 -12.73 8.35
N ASP A 383 -5.25 -12.79 9.67
CA ASP A 383 -6.26 -12.14 10.50
C ASP A 383 -6.01 -10.62 10.56
N ASN A 384 -7.01 -9.83 10.18
CA ASN A 384 -6.87 -8.38 10.04
C ASN A 384 -6.68 -7.61 11.36
N GLU A 385 -7.07 -8.20 12.49
CA GLU A 385 -6.95 -7.53 13.80
C GLU A 385 -5.62 -7.89 14.47
N THR A 386 -5.28 -9.17 14.46
CA THR A 386 -4.14 -9.73 15.21
C THR A 386 -2.88 -9.90 14.36
N ARG A 387 -3.01 -9.85 13.03
CA ARG A 387 -1.94 -10.15 12.06
C ARG A 387 -1.36 -11.56 12.23
N THR A 388 -2.14 -12.48 12.79
CA THR A 388 -1.78 -13.89 12.87
C THR A 388 -2.12 -14.62 11.56
N CYS A 389 -1.29 -15.60 11.18
CA CYS A 389 -1.47 -16.34 9.94
C CYS A 389 -2.12 -17.71 10.16
N SER A 390 -2.80 -18.23 9.13
CA SER A 390 -3.16 -19.65 9.03
C SER A 390 -1.91 -20.51 8.78
N GLU A 391 -2.06 -21.83 8.81
CA GLU A 391 -1.03 -22.71 8.23
C GLU A 391 -0.92 -22.44 6.73
N PRO A 392 0.28 -22.40 6.16
CA PRO A 392 0.49 -22.19 4.74
C PRO A 392 0.11 -23.43 3.93
N THR A 393 -0.46 -23.20 2.75
CA THR A 393 -0.81 -24.25 1.79
C THR A 393 0.09 -24.12 0.57
N ASN A 394 0.74 -25.22 0.18
CA ASN A 394 1.53 -25.30 -1.05
C ASN A 394 0.58 -25.11 -2.25
N ILE A 395 0.95 -24.25 -3.22
CA ILE A 395 0.06 -23.94 -4.35
C ILE A 395 -0.15 -25.13 -5.30
N GLY A 396 0.76 -26.10 -5.27
CA GLY A 396 0.65 -27.39 -5.94
C GLY A 396 1.48 -27.52 -7.22
N TYR A 397 1.66 -28.76 -7.66
CA TYR A 397 2.36 -29.12 -8.90
C TYR A 397 1.42 -28.99 -10.12
N PRO A 398 1.88 -28.60 -11.32
CA PRO A 398 3.25 -28.19 -11.68
C PRO A 398 3.52 -26.68 -11.59
N ILE A 399 2.80 -25.92 -10.75
CA ILE A 399 3.14 -24.51 -10.50
C ILE A 399 4.43 -24.47 -9.67
N ASN A 400 4.45 -25.22 -8.57
CA ASN A 400 5.70 -25.63 -7.92
C ASN A 400 6.28 -26.83 -8.66
N SER A 401 7.61 -26.85 -8.75
CA SER A 401 8.40 -27.81 -9.49
C SER A 401 9.53 -28.38 -8.62
N THR A 402 10.39 -29.22 -9.19
CA THR A 402 11.58 -29.72 -8.48
C THR A 402 12.72 -28.69 -8.41
N ASP A 403 12.45 -27.44 -8.81
CA ASP A 403 13.36 -26.30 -8.82
C ASP A 403 12.81 -25.14 -7.97
N ASN A 404 13.42 -23.96 -8.06
CA ASN A 404 12.94 -22.76 -7.38
C ASN A 404 11.79 -22.09 -8.16
N ASP A 405 10.67 -21.88 -7.49
CA ASP A 405 9.51 -21.15 -7.94
C ASP A 405 9.26 -19.94 -7.03
N VAL A 406 9.42 -18.74 -7.60
CA VAL A 406 9.43 -17.47 -6.86
C VAL A 406 8.62 -16.37 -7.56
N PHE A 407 8.32 -15.29 -6.80
CA PHE A 407 7.66 -14.07 -7.28
C PHE A 407 6.29 -14.33 -7.93
N TYR A 408 5.48 -15.18 -7.29
CA TYR A 408 4.12 -15.46 -7.70
C TYR A 408 3.20 -14.28 -7.42
N MET A 409 2.63 -13.69 -8.48
CA MET A 409 1.83 -12.49 -8.34
C MET A 409 0.45 -12.66 -9.00
N PRO A 410 -0.56 -13.05 -8.21
CA PRO A 410 -1.91 -13.30 -8.69
C PRO A 410 -2.66 -12.01 -9.04
N THR A 411 -3.46 -12.08 -10.11
CA THR A 411 -4.42 -11.05 -10.49
C THR A 411 -5.51 -10.89 -9.43
N PRO A 412 -6.14 -9.70 -9.29
CA PRO A 412 -7.17 -9.47 -8.27
C PRO A 412 -8.36 -10.43 -8.35
N ASP A 413 -8.67 -10.96 -9.54
CA ASP A 413 -9.71 -11.97 -9.75
C ASP A 413 -9.32 -13.36 -9.18
N GLY A 414 -8.06 -13.59 -8.84
CA GLY A 414 -7.51 -14.86 -8.37
C GLY A 414 -7.43 -15.97 -9.43
N LYS A 415 -7.67 -15.65 -10.71
CA LYS A 415 -7.73 -16.61 -11.82
C LYS A 415 -6.43 -16.74 -12.58
N ARG A 416 -5.57 -15.72 -12.53
CA ARG A 416 -4.29 -15.70 -13.24
C ARG A 416 -3.17 -15.26 -12.29
N ALA A 417 -1.93 -15.49 -12.71
CA ALA A 417 -0.77 -14.92 -12.02
C ALA A 417 0.39 -14.71 -12.99
N TYR A 418 1.11 -13.61 -12.79
CA TYR A 418 2.41 -13.39 -13.40
C TYR A 418 3.46 -14.01 -12.49
N TYR A 419 4.44 -14.68 -13.07
CA TYR A 419 5.57 -15.22 -12.31
C TYR A 419 6.79 -15.41 -13.21
N ALA A 420 7.97 -15.51 -12.60
CA ALA A 420 9.23 -15.76 -13.28
C ALA A 420 9.60 -17.25 -13.15
N SER A 421 9.96 -17.89 -14.25
CA SER A 421 10.29 -19.33 -14.23
C SER A 421 11.23 -19.71 -15.36
N HIS A 422 11.87 -20.86 -15.22
CA HIS A 422 12.68 -21.48 -16.25
C HIS A 422 11.84 -22.54 -16.98
N LYS A 423 11.68 -22.41 -18.29
CA LYS A 423 11.01 -23.44 -19.12
C LYS A 423 11.77 -23.61 -20.44
N ALA A 424 11.68 -24.82 -21.00
CA ALA A 424 12.38 -25.19 -22.23
C ALA A 424 11.96 -24.38 -23.47
N ASP A 425 10.80 -23.73 -23.44
CA ASP A 425 10.28 -22.85 -24.49
C ASP A 425 10.55 -21.36 -24.24
N GLY A 426 11.27 -21.01 -23.16
CA GLY A 426 11.68 -19.65 -22.83
C GLY A 426 12.66 -19.05 -23.84
N LEU A 427 12.71 -17.72 -23.88
CA LEU A 427 13.67 -16.95 -24.68
C LEU A 427 15.00 -16.76 -23.93
N GLY A 428 14.92 -16.52 -22.62
CA GLY A 428 16.04 -16.28 -21.71
C GLY A 428 15.93 -17.13 -20.44
N ASN A 429 16.60 -16.69 -19.36
CA ASN A 429 16.69 -17.49 -18.14
C ASN A 429 16.86 -16.63 -16.87
N PRO A 430 15.82 -16.45 -16.03
CA PRO A 430 14.39 -16.83 -16.21
C PRO A 430 13.62 -15.90 -17.17
N ASP A 431 12.42 -16.33 -17.58
CA ASP A 431 11.44 -15.56 -18.37
C ASP A 431 10.18 -15.25 -17.53
N ILE A 432 9.41 -14.23 -17.91
CA ILE A 432 8.09 -13.94 -17.32
C ILE A 432 6.98 -14.68 -18.07
N TYR A 433 6.14 -15.36 -17.31
CA TYR A 433 4.99 -16.12 -17.79
C TYR A 433 3.69 -15.65 -17.13
N LEU A 434 2.57 -15.88 -17.82
CA LEU A 434 1.22 -15.74 -17.28
C LEU A 434 0.58 -17.12 -17.15
N ILE A 435 0.24 -17.51 -15.93
CA ILE A 435 -0.57 -18.71 -15.69
C ILE A 435 -2.05 -18.36 -15.60
N THR A 436 -2.89 -19.29 -16.01
CA THR A 436 -4.35 -19.24 -15.84
C THR A 436 -4.80 -20.50 -15.11
N LEU A 437 -5.39 -20.33 -13.94
CA LEU A 437 -5.87 -21.39 -13.06
C LEU A 437 -7.30 -21.76 -13.46
N ALA A 438 -7.48 -22.91 -14.13
CA ALA A 438 -8.77 -23.32 -14.67
C ALA A 438 -9.82 -23.52 -13.56
N ASP A 439 -9.40 -24.11 -12.45
CA ASP A 439 -10.27 -24.51 -11.35
C ASP A 439 -10.34 -23.50 -10.19
N SER A 440 -9.56 -22.40 -10.26
CA SER A 440 -9.57 -21.37 -9.22
C SER A 440 -10.94 -20.71 -9.13
N LYS A 441 -11.38 -20.35 -7.93
CA LYS A 441 -12.61 -19.56 -7.75
C LYS A 441 -12.29 -18.08 -7.86
N GLU A 442 -13.13 -17.39 -8.60
CA GLU A 442 -13.01 -15.94 -8.75
C GLU A 442 -13.23 -15.25 -7.40
N LYS A 443 -12.36 -14.28 -7.10
CA LYS A 443 -12.44 -13.48 -5.87
C LYS A 443 -13.48 -12.37 -6.04
N PRO A 444 -14.33 -12.12 -5.03
CA PRO A 444 -15.43 -11.14 -5.11
C PRO A 444 -14.92 -9.70 -4.91
N LEU A 445 -14.01 -9.24 -5.77
CA LEU A 445 -13.42 -7.90 -5.72
C LEU A 445 -13.98 -7.01 -6.82
N THR A 446 -14.20 -5.74 -6.50
CA THR A 446 -14.56 -4.71 -7.49
C THR A 446 -13.41 -3.74 -7.68
N VAL A 447 -12.82 -3.73 -8.87
CA VAL A 447 -11.78 -2.77 -9.28
C VAL A 447 -12.47 -1.53 -9.85
N MET A 448 -12.37 -0.41 -9.12
CA MET A 448 -12.86 0.89 -9.56
C MET A 448 -11.74 1.59 -10.31
N THR A 449 -12.02 1.99 -11.56
CA THR A 449 -11.12 2.77 -12.41
C THR A 449 -11.85 3.97 -12.98
N GLY A 450 -11.11 4.98 -13.43
CA GLY A 450 -11.73 6.11 -14.11
C GLY A 450 -10.75 7.25 -14.33
N VAL A 451 -11.28 8.34 -14.86
CA VAL A 451 -10.56 9.62 -14.96
C VAL A 451 -11.40 10.68 -14.26
N VAL A 452 -10.79 11.40 -13.33
CA VAL A 452 -11.38 12.59 -12.73
C VAL A 452 -11.03 13.83 -13.56
N THR A 453 -12.05 14.62 -13.89
CA THR A 453 -11.91 15.81 -14.74
C THR A 453 -12.74 16.97 -14.21
N LEU A 454 -12.36 18.18 -14.62
CA LEU A 454 -13.18 19.38 -14.53
C LEU A 454 -14.33 19.34 -15.53
N SER A 455 -15.33 20.21 -15.35
CA SER A 455 -16.49 20.33 -16.27
C SER A 455 -16.13 20.65 -17.72
N ASN A 456 -14.93 21.20 -17.96
CA ASN A 456 -14.40 21.47 -19.29
C ASN A 456 -13.57 20.30 -19.86
N GLY A 457 -13.50 19.16 -19.16
CA GLY A 457 -12.74 17.98 -19.52
C GLY A 457 -11.24 18.03 -19.20
N ALA A 458 -10.74 19.12 -18.59
CA ALA A 458 -9.33 19.21 -18.21
C ALA A 458 -9.03 18.34 -16.97
N PRO A 459 -7.83 17.73 -16.89
CA PRO A 459 -7.39 17.03 -15.68
C PRO A 459 -7.18 18.03 -14.53
N ILE A 460 -7.27 17.52 -13.31
CA ILE A 460 -7.11 18.28 -12.06
C ILE A 460 -6.10 17.57 -11.16
N THR A 461 -5.26 18.34 -10.47
CA THR A 461 -4.02 17.85 -9.83
C THR A 461 -4.12 17.66 -8.32
N ASP A 462 -5.10 18.28 -7.66
CA ASP A 462 -5.24 18.33 -6.21
C ASP A 462 -6.47 17.55 -5.72
N ILE A 463 -6.61 16.30 -6.18
CA ILE A 463 -7.76 15.46 -5.86
C ILE A 463 -7.43 14.41 -4.79
N SER A 464 -8.27 14.32 -3.77
CA SER A 464 -8.35 13.15 -2.89
C SER A 464 -9.62 12.36 -3.18
N ILE A 465 -9.51 11.03 -3.13
CA ILE A 465 -10.62 10.09 -3.14
C ILE A 465 -10.68 9.44 -1.78
N THR A 466 -11.72 9.71 -1.00
CA THR A 466 -11.95 9.10 0.30
C THR A 466 -13.02 8.02 0.17
N VAL A 467 -12.69 6.78 0.54
CA VAL A 467 -13.61 5.65 0.55
C VAL A 467 -13.98 5.32 1.99
N THR A 468 -15.27 5.40 2.31
CA THR A 468 -15.81 5.14 3.65
C THR A 468 -16.74 3.94 3.62
N ASP A 469 -16.47 2.94 4.47
CA ASP A 469 -17.40 1.82 4.70
C ASP A 469 -18.58 2.33 5.54
N LEU A 470 -19.78 2.35 4.96
CA LEU A 470 -20.97 2.91 5.60
C LEU A 470 -21.53 2.02 6.72
N LYS A 471 -21.21 0.72 6.72
CA LYS A 471 -21.60 -0.18 7.81
C LYS A 471 -20.70 -0.01 9.03
N LYS A 472 -19.39 0.11 8.80
CA LYS A 472 -18.38 0.29 9.86
C LYS A 472 -18.24 1.73 10.33
N GLN A 473 -18.64 2.70 9.50
CA GLN A 473 -18.40 4.13 9.70
C GLN A 473 -16.90 4.48 9.79
N GLU A 474 -16.09 3.81 8.97
CA GLU A 474 -14.64 3.96 8.96
C GLU A 474 -14.16 4.29 7.54
N VAL A 475 -13.15 5.17 7.45
CA VAL A 475 -12.41 5.39 6.21
C VAL A 475 -11.54 4.16 5.96
N VAL A 476 -11.80 3.47 4.85
CA VAL A 476 -11.10 2.24 4.46
C VAL A 476 -10.01 2.47 3.42
N GLY A 477 -9.94 3.67 2.84
CA GLY A 477 -8.87 4.05 1.93
C GLY A 477 -8.94 5.52 1.53
N ILE A 478 -7.75 6.10 1.30
CA ILE A 478 -7.58 7.41 0.72
C ILE A 478 -6.66 7.25 -0.48
N TYR A 479 -7.14 7.62 -1.66
CA TYR A 479 -6.43 7.46 -2.92
C TYR A 479 -6.24 8.81 -3.58
N THR A 480 -5.13 8.97 -4.30
CA THR A 480 -4.85 10.20 -5.05
C THR A 480 -4.88 9.83 -6.52
N PRO A 481 -5.63 10.50 -7.40
CA PRO A 481 -5.52 10.25 -8.84
C PRO A 481 -4.15 10.70 -9.38
N ASN A 482 -3.74 10.12 -10.50
CA ASN A 482 -2.56 10.56 -11.22
C ASN A 482 -2.66 12.04 -11.59
N SER A 483 -1.73 12.84 -11.10
CA SER A 483 -1.80 14.31 -11.18
C SER A 483 -1.83 14.87 -12.61
N LYS A 484 -1.27 14.17 -13.60
CA LYS A 484 -1.26 14.63 -15.00
C LYS A 484 -2.50 14.19 -15.77
N THR A 485 -2.97 12.96 -15.53
CA THR A 485 -4.00 12.35 -16.36
C THR A 485 -5.38 12.33 -15.69
N GLY A 486 -5.46 12.54 -14.38
CA GLY A 486 -6.67 12.35 -13.58
C GLY A 486 -7.07 10.87 -13.42
N LYS A 487 -6.27 9.91 -13.91
CA LYS A 487 -6.57 8.49 -13.78
C LYS A 487 -6.55 8.08 -12.31
N TYR A 488 -7.56 7.33 -11.88
CA TYR A 488 -7.60 6.76 -10.54
C TYR A 488 -7.91 5.27 -10.60
N LEU A 489 -7.45 4.54 -9.59
CA LEU A 489 -7.74 3.13 -9.40
C LEU A 489 -7.78 2.80 -7.89
N PHE A 490 -8.80 2.06 -7.46
CA PHE A 490 -8.84 1.46 -6.12
C PHE A 490 -9.72 0.21 -6.12
N ILE A 491 -9.63 -0.61 -5.07
CA ILE A 491 -10.35 -1.89 -4.96
C ILE A 491 -11.34 -1.84 -3.81
N LEU A 492 -12.54 -2.37 -4.05
CA LEU A 492 -13.59 -2.53 -3.06
C LEU A 492 -13.87 -4.02 -2.84
N THR A 493 -13.92 -4.42 -1.57
CA THR A 493 -14.44 -5.72 -1.14
C THR A 493 -15.98 -5.66 -1.04
N PRO A 494 -16.70 -6.77 -0.80
CA PRO A 494 -18.14 -6.73 -0.60
C PRO A 494 -18.54 -5.85 0.59
N GLY A 495 -19.45 -4.91 0.36
CA GLY A 495 -19.78 -3.87 1.32
C GLY A 495 -20.65 -2.76 0.73
N ILE A 496 -20.92 -1.75 1.55
CA ILE A 496 -21.62 -0.52 1.13
C ILE A 496 -20.70 0.63 1.46
N TYR A 497 -20.33 1.40 0.45
CA TYR A 497 -19.33 2.44 0.55
C TYR A 497 -19.91 3.78 0.13
N ASN A 498 -19.41 4.85 0.73
CA ASN A 498 -19.44 6.16 0.11
C ASN A 498 -18.06 6.46 -0.47
N ILE A 499 -18.04 7.07 -1.65
CA ILE A 499 -16.82 7.48 -2.35
C ILE A 499 -16.91 8.98 -2.61
N LEU A 500 -16.04 9.73 -1.95
CA LEU A 500 -15.94 11.18 -2.07
C LEU A 500 -14.68 11.55 -2.85
N PHE A 501 -14.87 12.19 -4.00
CA PHE A 501 -13.82 12.89 -4.75
C PHE A 501 -13.89 14.37 -4.39
N GLU A 502 -12.79 14.96 -3.96
CA GLU A 502 -12.74 16.36 -3.56
C GLU A 502 -11.48 17.07 -4.08
N SER A 503 -11.64 18.34 -4.47
CA SER A 503 -10.54 19.26 -4.74
C SER A 503 -10.53 20.34 -3.67
N ALA A 504 -9.53 20.30 -2.79
CA ALA A 504 -9.42 21.26 -1.69
C ALA A 504 -9.16 22.69 -2.17
N SER A 505 -8.52 22.89 -3.33
CA SER A 505 -8.21 24.25 -3.82
C SER A 505 -9.28 24.86 -4.70
N ASN A 506 -10.21 24.06 -5.25
CA ASN A 506 -11.22 24.52 -6.20
C ASN A 506 -12.67 24.45 -5.69
N ASP A 507 -12.90 23.97 -4.46
CA ASP A 507 -14.24 23.74 -3.89
C ASP A 507 -15.14 22.88 -4.80
N LEU A 508 -14.54 21.88 -5.47
CA LEU A 508 -15.22 20.96 -6.36
C LEU A 508 -15.29 19.57 -5.73
N TYR A 509 -16.39 18.87 -5.95
CA TYR A 509 -16.56 17.52 -5.43
C TYR A 509 -17.44 16.64 -6.31
N HIS A 510 -17.37 15.35 -6.04
CA HIS A 510 -18.32 14.34 -6.46
C HIS A 510 -18.44 13.32 -5.33
N SER A 511 -19.66 12.95 -4.96
CA SER A 511 -19.89 11.92 -3.96
C SER A 511 -20.98 10.98 -4.42
N GLU A 512 -20.82 9.70 -4.11
CA GLU A 512 -21.82 8.69 -4.37
C GLU A 512 -21.67 7.47 -3.47
N ASN A 513 -22.78 6.74 -3.31
CA ASN A 513 -22.77 5.46 -2.62
C ASN A 513 -22.64 4.32 -3.64
N ILE A 514 -21.76 3.37 -3.35
CA ILE A 514 -21.58 2.14 -4.13
C ILE A 514 -21.83 0.93 -3.23
N THR A 515 -22.66 0.01 -3.72
CA THR A 515 -22.88 -1.29 -3.10
C THR A 515 -22.13 -2.35 -3.90
N VAL A 516 -21.31 -3.14 -3.21
CA VAL A 516 -20.66 -4.33 -3.75
C VAL A 516 -21.30 -5.54 -3.07
N ASP A 517 -22.09 -6.30 -3.84
CA ASP A 517 -22.88 -7.42 -3.30
C ASP A 517 -21.99 -8.56 -2.78
N GLU A 518 -22.40 -9.16 -1.66
CA GLU A 518 -21.78 -10.40 -1.16
C GLU A 518 -21.95 -11.54 -2.16
N GLY A 519 -20.88 -12.28 -2.41
CA GLY A 519 -20.86 -13.37 -3.40
C GLY A 519 -20.90 -12.91 -4.86
N SER A 520 -20.73 -11.62 -5.13
CA SER A 520 -20.52 -11.14 -6.50
C SER A 520 -19.26 -11.73 -7.12
N SER A 521 -19.28 -11.97 -8.44
CA SER A 521 -18.06 -12.24 -9.21
C SER A 521 -17.12 -11.03 -9.17
N TYR A 522 -15.86 -11.23 -9.53
CA TYR A 522 -14.96 -10.12 -9.82
C TYR A 522 -15.61 -9.16 -10.85
N LYS A 523 -15.42 -7.87 -10.65
CA LYS A 523 -15.95 -6.82 -11.52
C LYS A 523 -14.92 -5.71 -11.68
N GLN A 524 -14.81 -5.19 -12.90
CA GLN A 524 -14.12 -3.94 -13.17
C GLN A 524 -15.14 -2.88 -13.57
N ILE A 525 -15.14 -1.74 -12.88
CA ILE A 525 -16.02 -0.61 -13.15
C ILE A 525 -15.15 0.56 -13.59
N ASN A 526 -15.25 0.93 -14.86
CA ASN A 526 -14.67 2.17 -15.38
C ASN A 526 -15.70 3.29 -15.29
N LYS A 527 -15.39 4.33 -14.52
CA LYS A 527 -16.30 5.44 -14.23
C LYS A 527 -15.58 6.78 -14.37
N PRO A 528 -15.79 7.51 -15.48
CA PRO A 528 -15.35 8.89 -15.57
C PRO A 528 -16.09 9.75 -14.53
N ILE A 529 -15.34 10.56 -13.78
CA ILE A 529 -15.87 11.47 -12.77
C ILE A 529 -15.65 12.91 -13.23
N GLU A 530 -16.73 13.66 -13.32
CA GLU A 530 -16.69 15.10 -13.52
C GLU A 530 -16.95 15.76 -12.17
N LEU A 531 -15.97 16.52 -11.68
CA LEU A 531 -16.16 17.30 -10.46
C LEU A 531 -17.01 18.53 -10.77
N LYS A 532 -17.93 18.81 -9.86
CA LYS A 532 -18.85 19.93 -10.00
C LYS A 532 -18.69 20.88 -8.81
N PRO A 533 -18.90 22.19 -9.02
CA PRO A 533 -19.08 23.11 -7.92
C PRO A 533 -20.26 22.65 -7.06
N ILE A 534 -20.23 22.97 -5.78
CA ILE A 534 -21.42 22.92 -4.93
C ILE A 534 -22.47 23.88 -5.53
N LEU A 535 -23.48 23.33 -6.20
CA LEU A 535 -24.56 24.10 -6.79
C LEU A 535 -25.67 24.33 -5.75
N ILE A 536 -25.79 25.57 -5.31
CA ILE A 536 -26.85 26.05 -4.42
C ILE A 536 -28.10 26.38 -5.28
N GLY A 537 -29.24 25.74 -5.02
CA GLY A 537 -30.51 25.98 -5.75
C GLY A 537 -31.78 25.42 -5.09
N ASN A 538 -32.92 26.08 -5.30
CA ASN A 538 -34.12 26.08 -4.43
C ASN A 538 -34.94 24.76 -4.30
N THR A 539 -35.23 24.33 -3.05
CA THR A 539 -36.54 24.40 -2.34
C THR A 539 -36.38 24.18 -0.82
N ASN A 540 -37.06 25.00 0.01
CA ASN A 540 -37.24 24.80 1.47
C ASN A 540 -38.58 24.10 1.76
N GLU A 541 -38.60 22.77 1.81
CA GLU A 541 -39.78 21.98 2.20
C GLU A 541 -39.56 21.26 3.53
N LYS A 542 -40.57 21.24 4.40
CA LYS A 542 -40.51 20.61 5.73
C LYS A 542 -41.38 19.36 5.79
N TYR A 543 -40.78 18.25 6.21
CA TYR A 543 -41.41 16.96 6.44
C TYR A 543 -41.32 16.59 7.91
N PHE A 544 -42.24 15.73 8.35
CA PHE A 544 -42.31 15.28 9.73
C PHE A 544 -42.22 13.76 9.82
N ALA A 545 -41.24 13.27 10.57
CA ALA A 545 -41.05 11.86 10.89
C ALA A 545 -41.64 11.57 12.28
N GLU A 546 -42.86 11.04 12.28
CA GLU A 546 -43.68 10.82 13.47
C GLU A 546 -43.51 9.43 14.09
N PHE A 547 -42.62 9.32 15.08
CA PHE A 547 -42.37 8.06 15.79
C PHE A 547 -43.47 7.75 16.81
N LEU A 548 -43.69 6.46 17.04
CA LEU A 548 -44.45 5.98 18.19
C LEU A 548 -43.71 6.33 19.49
N LYS A 549 -44.48 6.49 20.56
CA LYS A 549 -43.98 6.96 21.85
C LYS A 549 -42.85 6.07 22.37
N LYS A 550 -41.69 6.67 22.69
CA LYS A 550 -40.44 5.98 23.10
C LYS A 550 -39.83 4.99 22.10
N GLU A 551 -40.39 4.85 20.90
CA GLU A 551 -39.83 3.99 19.86
C GLU A 551 -38.79 4.74 19.03
N SER A 552 -37.82 4.01 18.47
CA SER A 552 -36.80 4.55 17.56
C SER A 552 -36.76 3.90 16.18
N GLU A 553 -37.64 2.93 15.92
CA GLU A 553 -37.72 2.25 14.62
C GLU A 553 -38.68 2.97 13.66
N VAL A 554 -38.31 2.99 12.38
CA VAL A 554 -39.10 3.62 11.31
C VAL A 554 -40.27 2.69 10.94
N ASP A 555 -41.48 3.06 11.34
CA ASP A 555 -42.72 2.36 10.99
C ASP A 555 -43.24 2.73 9.59
N ASP A 556 -44.28 2.05 9.11
CA ASP A 556 -44.79 2.24 7.74
C ASP A 556 -45.31 3.66 7.46
N VAL A 557 -45.74 4.40 8.48
CA VAL A 557 -46.18 5.79 8.34
C VAL A 557 -44.99 6.71 8.12
N VAL A 558 -43.91 6.52 8.89
CA VAL A 558 -42.68 7.29 8.69
C VAL A 558 -42.03 6.93 7.35
N LYS A 559 -42.06 5.65 6.94
CA LYS A 559 -41.58 5.21 5.63
C LYS A 559 -42.27 5.94 4.47
N GLU A 560 -43.59 6.10 4.52
CA GLU A 560 -44.34 6.81 3.47
C GLU A 560 -43.84 8.25 3.29
N LYS A 561 -43.58 8.96 4.40
CA LYS A 561 -43.01 10.32 4.36
C LYS A 561 -41.58 10.36 3.85
N LEU A 562 -40.73 9.44 4.33
CA LEU A 562 -39.34 9.38 3.90
C LEU A 562 -39.20 8.94 2.43
N ASN A 563 -40.14 8.16 1.88
CA ASN A 563 -40.15 7.85 0.44
C ASN A 563 -40.36 9.12 -0.39
N ILE A 564 -41.25 10.04 0.02
CA ILE A 564 -41.46 11.32 -0.69
C ILE A 564 -40.17 12.15 -0.69
N VAL A 565 -39.53 12.28 0.48
CA VAL A 565 -38.25 13.01 0.60
C VAL A 565 -37.17 12.34 -0.25
N ALA A 566 -37.08 11.01 -0.22
CA ALA A 566 -36.13 10.28 -1.05
C ALA A 566 -36.41 10.47 -2.55
N ASP A 567 -37.67 10.45 -2.99
CA ASP A 567 -38.04 10.68 -4.40
C ASP A 567 -37.65 12.10 -4.86
N MET A 568 -37.82 13.10 -4.00
CA MET A 568 -37.37 14.48 -4.26
C MET A 568 -35.85 14.58 -4.35
N LEU A 569 -35.13 14.01 -3.37
CA LEU A 569 -33.67 14.02 -3.35
C LEU A 569 -33.08 13.25 -4.54
N ASN A 570 -33.73 12.17 -4.98
CA ASN A 570 -33.33 11.41 -6.16
C ASN A 570 -33.62 12.15 -7.46
N SER A 571 -34.76 12.87 -7.53
CA SER A 571 -35.14 13.67 -8.71
C SER A 571 -34.32 14.97 -8.85
N SER A 572 -33.80 15.49 -7.73
CA SER A 572 -33.08 16.76 -7.66
C SER A 572 -31.76 16.61 -6.90
N LYS A 573 -30.66 16.39 -7.63
CA LYS A 573 -29.33 16.11 -7.04
C LYS A 573 -28.69 17.26 -6.24
N HIS A 574 -29.21 18.49 -6.34
CA HIS A 574 -28.72 19.67 -5.61
C HIS A 574 -29.37 19.86 -4.24
N LEU A 575 -30.44 19.10 -3.94
CA LEU A 575 -31.11 19.18 -2.65
C LEU A 575 -30.30 18.42 -1.59
N ILE A 576 -30.24 18.97 -0.38
CA ILE A 576 -29.77 18.27 0.81
C ILE A 576 -30.94 18.15 1.77
N VAL A 577 -30.85 17.21 2.71
CA VAL A 577 -31.85 17.02 3.75
C VAL A 577 -31.22 17.27 5.10
N ASP A 578 -31.81 18.17 5.87
CA ASP A 578 -31.45 18.38 7.27
C ASP A 578 -32.45 17.64 8.17
N ILE A 579 -31.94 16.88 9.12
CA ILE A 579 -32.72 16.12 10.07
C ILE A 579 -32.60 16.79 11.44
N GLU A 580 -33.71 17.36 11.90
CA GLU A 580 -33.79 18.04 13.19
C GLU A 580 -34.71 17.29 14.17
N THR A 581 -34.20 16.99 15.37
CA THR A 581 -35.07 16.59 16.47
C THR A 581 -35.69 17.81 17.15
N LEU A 582 -37.03 17.84 17.27
CA LEU A 582 -37.74 18.94 17.91
C LEU A 582 -37.25 19.19 19.35
N SER A 583 -37.13 20.48 19.70
CA SER A 583 -36.49 20.98 20.93
C SER A 583 -37.00 20.34 22.23
N GLU A 584 -38.26 19.90 22.25
CA GLU A 584 -38.94 19.30 23.40
C GLU A 584 -38.38 17.90 23.74
N PHE A 585 -37.82 17.20 22.74
CA PHE A 585 -37.27 15.84 22.87
C PHE A 585 -35.75 15.81 23.03
N LYS A 586 -35.05 16.95 22.91
CA LYS A 586 -33.61 17.06 23.23
C LYS A 586 -33.29 16.72 24.69
N LYS A 587 -34.29 16.56 25.56
CA LYS A 587 -34.16 16.07 26.95
C LYS A 587 -33.81 14.58 27.04
N ASP A 588 -34.16 13.78 26.04
CA ASP A 588 -33.70 12.38 25.89
C ASP A 588 -32.77 12.29 24.67
N ALA A 589 -31.55 12.79 24.85
CA ALA A 589 -30.55 12.90 23.79
C ALA A 589 -30.18 11.54 23.16
N VAL A 590 -30.31 10.45 23.92
CA VAL A 590 -30.04 9.09 23.41
C VAL A 590 -31.13 8.65 22.45
N LEU A 591 -32.40 8.85 22.80
CA LEU A 591 -33.53 8.51 21.93
C LEU A 591 -33.58 9.41 20.69
N ALA A 592 -33.30 10.71 20.84
CA ALA A 592 -33.19 11.65 19.73
C ALA A 592 -32.15 11.20 18.69
N LYS A 593 -30.91 10.91 19.15
CA LYS A 593 -29.83 10.44 18.28
C LYS A 593 -30.16 9.11 17.60
N LYS A 594 -30.84 8.20 18.28
CA LYS A 594 -31.32 6.93 17.68
C LYS A 594 -32.32 7.16 16.55
N ARG A 595 -33.25 8.10 16.71
CA ARG A 595 -34.25 8.42 15.67
C ARG A 595 -33.62 9.16 14.50
N GLU A 596 -32.72 10.10 14.73
CA GLU A 596 -31.91 10.76 13.69
C GLU A 596 -31.18 9.70 12.86
N GLN A 597 -30.45 8.80 13.52
CA GLN A 597 -29.76 7.70 12.86
C GLN A 597 -30.72 6.80 12.07
N ALA A 598 -31.90 6.49 12.61
CA ALA A 598 -32.89 5.65 11.93
C ALA A 598 -33.43 6.30 10.65
N VAL A 599 -33.66 7.62 10.66
CA VAL A 599 -34.07 8.40 9.48
C VAL A 599 -32.92 8.48 8.46
N SER A 600 -31.70 8.82 8.89
CA SER A 600 -30.53 8.84 8.00
C SER A 600 -30.30 7.48 7.34
N ASN A 601 -30.31 6.40 8.12
CA ASN A 601 -30.14 5.04 7.61
C ASN A 601 -31.23 4.68 6.59
N TYR A 602 -32.48 5.10 6.83
CA TYR A 602 -33.56 4.86 5.89
C TYR A 602 -33.36 5.61 4.57
N LEU A 603 -33.00 6.89 4.61
CA LEU A 603 -32.74 7.67 3.39
C LEU A 603 -31.54 7.12 2.61
N VAL A 604 -30.46 6.72 3.30
CA VAL A 604 -29.33 6.02 2.69
C VAL A 604 -29.79 4.71 2.03
N SER A 605 -30.67 3.94 2.68
CA SER A 605 -31.25 2.72 2.09
C SER A 605 -32.11 2.97 0.84
N LYS A 606 -32.55 4.21 0.61
CA LYS A 606 -33.29 4.66 -0.58
C LYS A 606 -32.38 5.26 -1.66
N GLY A 607 -31.06 5.11 -1.50
CA GLY A 607 -30.08 5.57 -2.49
C GLY A 607 -29.66 7.03 -2.31
N ILE A 608 -30.01 7.67 -1.19
CA ILE A 608 -29.56 9.04 -0.90
C ILE A 608 -28.12 9.01 -0.37
N ASP A 609 -27.28 9.85 -0.94
CA ASP A 609 -25.90 10.04 -0.48
C ASP A 609 -25.86 10.56 0.96
N LEU A 610 -25.02 9.96 1.81
CA LEU A 610 -24.85 10.37 3.20
C LEU A 610 -24.42 11.84 3.33
N TYR A 611 -23.61 12.36 2.41
CA TYR A 611 -23.18 13.76 2.41
C TYR A 611 -24.30 14.75 2.08
N ARG A 612 -25.43 14.23 1.58
CA ARG A 612 -26.65 15.02 1.38
C ARG A 612 -27.57 14.99 2.59
N ILE A 613 -27.22 14.29 3.67
CA ILE A 613 -27.99 14.15 4.90
C ILE A 613 -27.25 14.84 6.05
N MET A 614 -27.76 15.98 6.49
CA MET A 614 -27.28 16.75 7.63
C MET A 614 -28.11 16.40 8.87
N THR A 615 -27.50 16.43 10.06
CA THR A 615 -28.20 16.23 11.34
C THR A 615 -27.86 17.36 12.30
N GLY A 616 -28.87 18.17 12.64
CA GLY A 616 -28.79 19.16 13.73
C GLY A 616 -27.79 20.30 13.50
N LEU A 617 -27.55 20.69 12.24
CA LEU A 617 -26.73 21.84 11.86
C LEU A 617 -27.62 23.05 11.58
N PRO A 618 -27.28 24.27 12.03
CA PRO A 618 -28.09 25.45 11.73
C PRO A 618 -28.08 25.74 10.22
N ILE A 619 -29.25 25.61 9.58
CA ILE A 619 -29.47 26.03 8.20
C ILE A 619 -29.33 27.56 8.10
N ALA A 620 -28.53 28.05 7.15
CA ALA A 620 -28.43 29.49 6.93
C ALA A 620 -29.80 30.03 6.46
N PRO A 621 -30.27 31.21 6.93
CA PRO A 621 -31.61 31.72 6.61
C PRO A 621 -31.93 31.89 5.12
N ASP A 622 -30.91 31.84 4.27
CA ASP A 622 -30.91 32.03 2.81
C ASP A 622 -30.54 30.75 2.04
N GLN A 623 -30.40 29.62 2.73
CA GLN A 623 -30.06 28.35 2.11
C GLN A 623 -31.31 27.73 1.49
N ASP A 624 -31.51 27.98 0.19
CA ASP A 624 -32.74 27.58 -0.47
C ASP A 624 -32.76 26.11 -0.87
N ASN A 625 -31.69 25.32 -0.73
CA ASN A 625 -31.58 23.94 -1.24
C ASN A 625 -31.80 22.82 -0.19
N VAL A 626 -32.46 23.11 0.93
CA VAL A 626 -32.58 22.19 2.07
C VAL A 626 -34.02 21.68 2.24
N ILE A 627 -34.20 20.36 2.24
CA ILE A 627 -35.41 19.71 2.75
C ILE A 627 -35.22 19.51 4.25
N GLU A 628 -36.09 20.05 5.07
CA GLU A 628 -36.04 19.83 6.52
C GLU A 628 -36.90 18.60 6.88
N ILE A 629 -36.37 17.67 7.68
CA ILE A 629 -37.13 16.62 8.34
C ILE A 629 -37.11 16.85 9.84
N ALA A 630 -38.24 17.25 10.38
CA ALA A 630 -38.43 17.34 11.83
C ALA A 630 -38.88 15.98 12.40
N ILE A 631 -38.20 15.51 13.44
CA ILE A 631 -38.50 14.26 14.15
C ILE A 631 -39.26 14.54 15.45
N GLY A 632 -40.37 13.84 15.67
CA GLY A 632 -41.19 13.98 16.88
C GLY A 632 -42.16 12.82 17.13
N GLU A 633 -42.95 12.91 18.20
CA GLU A 633 -43.99 11.91 18.52
C GLU A 633 -45.35 12.23 17.86
N ARG A 634 -46.04 11.20 17.36
CA ARG A 634 -47.29 11.31 16.56
C ARG A 634 -48.43 12.12 17.20
N GLN A 635 -48.50 12.25 18.53
CA GLN A 635 -49.58 13.00 19.19
C GLN A 635 -49.29 14.50 19.35
N GLU A 636 -48.02 14.93 19.27
CA GLU A 636 -47.59 16.28 19.64
C GLU A 636 -47.37 17.18 18.41
N LEU A 637 -47.03 16.60 17.26
CA LEU A 637 -46.94 17.31 15.97
C LEU A 637 -48.30 17.81 15.45
N VAL A 638 -49.38 17.09 15.77
CA VAL A 638 -50.76 17.54 15.51
C VAL A 638 -51.10 18.81 16.33
N ALA A 639 -50.48 19.01 17.50
CA ALA A 639 -50.68 20.21 18.30
C ALA A 639 -49.87 21.41 17.77
N ALA A 640 -48.65 21.18 17.28
CA ALA A 640 -47.80 22.22 16.67
C ALA A 640 -48.38 22.76 15.34
N ASN A 641 -48.93 21.89 14.49
CA ASN A 641 -49.61 22.29 13.25
C ASN A 641 -50.86 23.16 13.49
N ASN A 642 -51.52 23.00 14.65
CA ASN A 642 -52.68 23.82 15.04
C ASN A 642 -52.31 25.17 15.69
N GLN A 643 -51.04 25.38 16.10
CA GLN A 643 -50.60 26.63 16.72
C GLN A 643 -50.07 27.67 15.71
N GLN A 644 -49.50 27.24 14.57
CA GLN A 644 -49.06 28.17 13.51
C GLN A 644 -50.21 28.94 12.83
N THR A 645 -51.46 28.51 12.98
CA THR A 645 -52.64 29.18 12.40
C THR A 645 -53.18 30.35 13.23
N ASN A 646 -52.68 30.61 14.44
CA ASN A 646 -53.28 31.59 15.38
C ASN A 646 -52.38 32.77 15.81
N GLN A 647 -51.18 32.94 15.26
CA GLN A 647 -50.32 34.09 15.58
C GLN A 647 -50.36 35.17 14.50
N SER A 648 -51.47 35.89 14.44
CA SER A 648 -51.52 37.25 13.88
C SER A 648 -52.61 38.03 14.64
N ASN A 649 -52.22 38.73 15.71
CA ASN A 649 -52.79 40.02 16.15
C ASN A 649 -52.25 40.50 17.53
N ASN A 650 -51.70 41.72 17.50
CA ASN A 650 -51.68 42.81 18.50
C ASN A 650 -50.90 42.74 19.84
N GLN A 651 -49.82 43.55 19.86
CA GLN A 651 -49.48 44.75 20.66
C GLN A 651 -49.72 44.91 22.19
N ASP A 652 -48.61 45.36 22.82
CA ASP A 652 -48.39 46.44 23.83
C ASP A 652 -48.31 46.19 25.37
N ASN A 653 -47.11 46.52 25.91
CA ASN A 653 -46.72 47.21 27.18
C ASN A 653 -47.05 46.57 28.57
N VAL A 654 -46.22 46.58 29.64
CA VAL A 654 -45.39 47.60 30.36
C VAL A 654 -44.36 46.87 31.28
N GLY A 655 -43.03 47.18 31.32
CA GLY A 655 -42.26 48.09 32.22
C GLY A 655 -41.65 47.42 33.49
N ALA A 656 -40.51 47.78 34.11
CA ALA A 656 -39.29 48.58 33.83
C ALA A 656 -38.32 48.50 35.07
N LYS A 657 -36.98 48.57 34.86
CA LYS A 657 -35.92 49.34 35.62
C LYS A 657 -34.53 48.66 35.55
N THR A 658 -33.55 49.12 34.75
CA THR A 658 -32.65 50.32 34.76
C THR A 658 -31.22 50.02 35.28
N THR A 659 -30.28 49.94 34.33
CA THR A 659 -28.90 50.47 34.42
C THR A 659 -28.69 51.39 33.21
N ALA A 660 -27.71 52.31 33.25
CA ALA A 660 -27.49 53.39 32.28
C ALA A 660 -27.57 52.93 30.80
N PRO A 661 -28.03 53.77 29.86
CA PRO A 661 -28.24 53.34 28.49
C PRO A 661 -26.88 53.12 27.83
N THR A 662 -26.40 51.87 27.81
CA THR A 662 -25.58 51.39 26.71
C THR A 662 -26.38 51.66 25.45
N ASN A 663 -25.75 52.23 24.42
CA ASN A 663 -26.40 52.28 23.13
C ASN A 663 -26.87 50.85 22.82
N PRO A 664 -28.14 50.60 22.45
CA PRO A 664 -28.64 49.24 22.23
C PRO A 664 -27.82 48.44 21.20
N ASN A 665 -26.97 49.13 20.44
CA ASN A 665 -26.06 48.55 19.46
C ASN A 665 -24.61 48.33 19.97
N ASP A 666 -24.31 48.68 21.23
CA ASP A 666 -23.04 48.33 21.87
C ASP A 666 -23.01 46.82 22.16
N VAL A 667 -21.88 46.16 21.89
CA VAL A 667 -21.72 44.71 22.01
C VAL A 667 -20.62 44.36 23.00
N THR A 668 -20.90 43.39 23.87
CA THR A 668 -19.90 42.77 24.74
C THR A 668 -19.72 41.31 24.33
N ILE A 669 -18.46 40.88 24.20
CA ILE A 669 -18.09 39.51 23.83
C ILE A 669 -17.11 38.91 24.83
N SER A 670 -17.14 37.59 24.95
CA SER A 670 -16.19 36.81 25.76
C SER A 670 -15.06 36.23 24.88
N ASN A 671 -14.01 35.71 25.50
CA ASN A 671 -12.93 34.97 24.81
C ASN A 671 -13.34 33.51 24.55
N ILE A 672 -12.64 32.82 23.64
CA ILE A 672 -12.94 31.44 23.25
C ILE A 672 -11.97 30.49 23.91
N PHE A 673 -12.45 29.33 24.39
CA PHE A 673 -11.63 28.29 25.01
C PHE A 673 -11.72 26.98 24.25
N PHE A 674 -10.65 26.17 24.32
CA PHE A 674 -10.50 24.94 23.55
C PHE A 674 -10.17 23.74 24.44
N ASP A 675 -10.64 22.58 24.01
CA ASP A 675 -10.20 21.30 24.58
C ASP A 675 -8.74 20.99 24.22
N PHE A 676 -8.17 20.03 24.95
CA PHE A 676 -6.80 19.59 24.71
C PHE A 676 -6.62 19.14 23.26
N ASP A 677 -5.55 19.62 22.63
CA ASP A 677 -5.19 19.31 21.25
C ASP A 677 -6.22 19.69 20.16
N LYS A 678 -7.24 20.48 20.50
CA LYS A 678 -8.26 20.97 19.55
C LYS A 678 -8.03 22.41 19.14
N ASP A 679 -8.34 22.71 17.88
CA ASP A 679 -8.32 24.04 17.28
C ASP A 679 -9.70 24.59 16.90
N HIS A 680 -10.76 23.82 17.14
CA HIS A 680 -12.16 24.16 16.89
C HIS A 680 -13.01 23.93 18.15
N THR A 681 -14.11 24.68 18.27
CA THR A 681 -15.08 24.52 19.36
C THR A 681 -16.46 25.03 18.93
N SER A 682 -17.53 24.33 19.32
CA SER A 682 -18.91 24.75 19.04
C SER A 682 -19.53 25.59 20.16
N GLU A 683 -18.90 25.68 21.33
CA GLU A 683 -19.46 26.32 22.54
C GLU A 683 -19.62 27.85 22.38
N TYR A 684 -18.84 28.49 21.50
CA TYR A 684 -18.75 29.95 21.40
C TYR A 684 -19.37 30.55 20.14
N TYR A 685 -20.14 29.78 19.35
CA TYR A 685 -20.77 30.29 18.11
C TYR A 685 -21.68 31.50 18.36
N ASN A 686 -22.54 31.46 19.37
CA ASN A 686 -23.38 32.61 19.74
C ASN A 686 -22.58 33.88 20.09
N ASN A 687 -21.36 33.72 20.63
CA ASN A 687 -20.49 34.83 20.97
C ASN A 687 -19.77 35.38 19.72
N MET A 688 -19.37 34.51 18.80
CA MET A 688 -18.77 34.89 17.53
C MET A 688 -19.80 35.50 16.57
N ASP A 689 -21.06 35.06 16.57
CA ASP A 689 -22.16 35.68 15.82
C ASP A 689 -22.43 37.12 16.27
N LYS A 690 -22.35 37.38 17.59
CA LYS A 690 -22.44 38.75 18.14
C LYS A 690 -21.29 39.62 17.65
N LEU A 691 -20.06 39.11 17.68
CA LEU A 691 -18.90 39.83 17.14
C LEU A 691 -19.05 40.06 15.63
N ALA A 692 -19.51 39.06 14.88
CA ALA A 692 -19.69 39.17 13.44
C ALA A 692 -20.73 40.23 13.09
N SER A 693 -21.90 40.19 13.73
CA SER A 693 -22.96 41.18 13.56
C SER A 693 -22.45 42.61 13.84
N TYR A 694 -21.64 42.76 14.88
CA TYR A 694 -20.98 44.03 15.19
C TYR A 694 -20.02 44.47 14.08
N LEU A 695 -19.12 43.60 13.61
CA LEU A 695 -18.09 43.93 12.62
C LEU A 695 -18.67 44.18 11.22
N VAL A 696 -19.75 43.51 10.85
CA VAL A 696 -20.50 43.75 9.61
C VAL A 696 -21.15 45.14 9.64
N THR A 697 -21.73 45.53 10.78
CA THR A 697 -22.40 46.82 10.94
C THR A 697 -21.41 47.98 11.07
N ASN A 698 -20.23 47.74 11.67
CA ASN A 698 -19.18 48.72 11.92
C ASN A 698 -17.97 48.46 11.02
N THR A 699 -18.13 48.66 9.71
CA THR A 699 -17.15 48.28 8.67
C THR A 699 -15.75 48.93 8.82
N GLU A 700 -15.61 49.96 9.65
CA GLU A 700 -14.36 50.62 9.99
C GLU A 700 -13.63 50.05 11.21
N SER A 701 -14.32 49.17 11.97
CA SER A 701 -13.74 48.50 13.13
C SER A 701 -12.72 47.44 12.70
N LYS A 702 -11.66 47.29 13.49
CA LYS A 702 -10.61 46.30 13.25
C LYS A 702 -10.31 45.52 14.51
N VAL A 703 -10.19 44.20 14.38
CA VAL A 703 -9.90 43.27 15.48
C VAL A 703 -8.72 42.39 15.10
N GLU A 704 -7.80 42.19 16.05
CA GLU A 704 -6.72 41.22 15.97
C GLU A 704 -7.02 40.06 16.92
N ILE A 705 -6.90 38.83 16.43
CA ILE A 705 -7.26 37.61 17.14
C ILE A 705 -5.97 36.90 17.57
N HIS A 706 -5.79 36.70 18.86
CA HIS A 706 -4.60 36.07 19.43
C HIS A 706 -4.91 34.65 19.89
N GLY A 707 -4.21 33.66 19.36
CA GLY A 707 -4.32 32.27 19.80
C GLY A 707 -3.21 31.87 20.76
N TYR A 708 -3.56 31.02 21.72
CA TYR A 708 -2.66 30.52 22.77
C TYR A 708 -2.87 29.01 23.03
N THR A 709 -1.84 28.35 23.56
CA THR A 709 -1.88 26.96 24.03
C THR A 709 -1.47 26.87 25.50
N ASP A 710 -1.74 25.72 26.12
CA ASP A 710 -1.02 25.33 27.35
C ASP A 710 0.40 24.86 26.99
N ALA A 711 1.25 24.59 27.99
CA ALA A 711 2.64 24.17 27.78
C ALA A 711 2.80 22.65 27.56
N GLN A 712 1.72 21.95 27.21
CA GLN A 712 1.82 20.53 26.85
C GLN A 712 2.12 20.39 25.37
N GLY A 713 3.19 19.66 25.05
CA GLY A 713 3.60 19.39 23.68
C GLY A 713 4.88 20.10 23.28
N ASP A 714 5.22 19.96 22.01
CA ASP A 714 6.37 20.62 21.39
C ASP A 714 6.07 22.11 21.11
N GLU A 715 7.09 22.98 21.24
CA GLU A 715 6.93 24.43 21.08
C GLU A 715 6.48 24.81 19.66
N GLU A 716 7.02 24.16 18.62
CA GLU A 716 6.67 24.41 17.23
C GLU A 716 5.22 23.96 16.96
N TYR A 717 4.86 22.78 17.46
CA TYR A 717 3.48 22.30 17.42
C TYR A 717 2.50 23.27 18.08
N ASN A 718 2.84 23.75 19.28
CA ASN A 718 2.02 24.67 20.05
C ASN A 718 1.86 26.02 19.35
N ASN A 719 2.93 26.52 18.70
CA ASN A 719 2.84 27.69 17.85
C ASN A 719 1.85 27.49 16.68
N GLN A 720 1.93 26.38 15.95
CA GLN A 720 1.01 26.09 14.85
C GLN A 720 -0.43 25.90 15.32
N LEU A 721 -0.64 25.17 16.42
CA LEU A 721 -1.97 24.96 17.02
C LEU A 721 -2.60 26.29 17.44
N SER A 722 -1.82 27.20 18.01
CA SER A 722 -2.29 28.54 18.37
C SER A 722 -2.73 29.37 17.15
N ILE A 723 -2.03 29.23 16.01
CA ILE A 723 -2.41 29.87 14.74
C ILE A 723 -3.72 29.27 14.21
N ARG A 724 -3.86 27.94 14.23
CA ARG A 724 -5.09 27.27 13.78
C ARG A 724 -6.31 27.70 14.59
N ARG A 725 -6.19 27.86 15.92
CA ARG A 725 -7.26 28.40 16.78
C ARG A 725 -7.67 29.83 16.42
N ALA A 726 -6.69 30.70 16.20
CA ALA A 726 -6.98 32.08 15.78
C ALA A 726 -7.59 32.13 14.38
N LYS A 727 -7.13 31.24 13.47
CA LYS A 727 -7.68 31.08 12.12
C LYS A 727 -9.12 30.57 12.16
N PHE A 728 -9.45 29.59 12.99
CA PHE A 728 -10.82 29.12 13.21
C PHE A 728 -11.79 30.28 13.51
N ALA A 729 -11.45 31.13 14.50
CA ALA A 729 -12.30 32.27 14.84
C ALA A 729 -12.36 33.31 13.69
N LYS A 730 -11.24 33.55 12.98
CA LYS A 730 -11.23 34.46 11.83
C LYS A 730 -12.09 33.96 10.68
N ASP A 731 -11.95 32.69 10.31
CA ASP A 731 -12.66 32.09 9.19
C ASP A 731 -14.16 32.10 9.46
N TYR A 732 -14.57 31.76 10.68
CA TYR A 732 -15.96 31.86 11.12
C TYR A 732 -16.51 33.30 11.00
N LEU A 733 -15.77 34.32 11.44
CA LEU A 733 -16.23 35.72 11.31
C LEU A 733 -16.32 36.15 9.84
N VAL A 734 -15.39 35.71 8.99
CA VAL A 734 -15.40 36.00 7.56
C VAL A 734 -16.56 35.29 6.85
N GLU A 735 -16.84 34.05 7.21
CA GLU A 735 -18.01 33.28 6.75
C GLU A 735 -19.32 34.01 7.09
N LYS A 736 -19.40 34.63 8.27
CA LYS A 736 -20.53 35.48 8.70
C LYS A 736 -20.55 36.88 8.04
N GLY A 737 -19.74 37.11 7.01
CA GLY A 737 -19.76 38.32 6.19
C GLY A 737 -18.84 39.45 6.68
N CYS A 738 -17.97 39.22 7.68
CA CYS A 738 -17.02 40.24 8.11
C CYS A 738 -15.94 40.48 7.05
N ASN A 739 -15.56 41.74 6.85
CA ASN A 739 -14.49 42.08 5.92
C ASN A 739 -13.14 41.50 6.40
N LYS A 740 -12.59 40.54 5.65
CA LYS A 740 -11.31 39.87 5.94
C LYS A 740 -10.14 40.83 6.20
N SER A 741 -10.13 42.01 5.57
CA SER A 741 -9.06 43.02 5.75
C SER A 741 -9.12 43.74 7.11
N ASN A 742 -10.23 43.62 7.84
CA ASN A 742 -10.41 44.18 9.17
C ASN A 742 -10.08 43.19 10.30
N ILE A 743 -9.78 41.92 9.95
CA ILE A 743 -9.51 40.85 10.91
C ILE A 743 -8.12 40.27 10.65
N SER A 744 -7.24 40.37 11.64
CA SER A 744 -5.88 39.79 11.61
C SER A 744 -5.72 38.74 12.71
N ILE A 745 -4.77 37.82 12.55
CA ILE A 745 -4.52 36.74 13.51
C ILE A 745 -3.04 36.72 13.92
N LYS A 746 -2.75 36.29 15.14
CA LYS A 746 -1.41 35.97 15.65
C LYS A 746 -1.47 34.73 16.54
N GLY A 747 -0.52 33.83 16.38
CA GLY A 747 -0.29 32.72 17.30
C GLY A 747 0.85 33.03 18.26
N PHE A 748 0.67 32.69 19.53
CA PHE A 748 1.69 32.87 20.57
C PHE A 748 2.15 31.56 21.22
N GLY A 749 1.59 30.42 20.81
CA GLY A 749 1.83 29.12 21.44
C GLY A 749 1.65 29.21 22.95
N GLU A 750 2.61 28.66 23.68
CA GLU A 750 2.64 28.64 25.15
C GLU A 750 3.32 29.88 25.78
N SER A 751 3.83 30.82 24.99
CA SER A 751 4.71 31.91 25.47
C SER A 751 4.03 32.96 26.37
N LYS A 752 2.69 32.98 26.45
CA LYS A 752 1.88 33.97 27.18
C LYS A 752 0.81 33.32 28.05
N GLN A 753 1.25 32.47 28.96
CA GLN A 753 0.39 31.84 29.96
C GLN A 753 -0.24 32.90 30.89
N ILE A 754 -1.47 32.65 31.30
CA ILE A 754 -2.21 33.45 32.31
C ILE A 754 -2.63 32.59 33.51
N SER A 755 -2.32 31.31 33.46
CA SER A 755 -2.64 30.30 34.45
C SER A 755 -1.44 29.37 34.65
N ASN A 756 -1.28 28.84 35.86
CA ASN A 756 -0.06 28.13 36.30
C ASN A 756 0.12 26.70 35.76
N ASP A 757 -0.77 26.23 34.86
CA ASP A 757 -0.69 24.95 34.15
C ASP A 757 -0.58 23.65 35.01
N SER A 758 -0.60 23.79 36.33
CA SER A 758 -0.35 22.71 37.30
C SER A 758 -1.33 21.53 37.24
N CYS A 759 -2.55 21.71 36.72
CA CYS A 759 -3.55 20.65 36.59
C CYS A 759 -4.48 20.89 35.38
N PRO A 760 -5.26 19.88 34.94
CA PRO A 760 -6.16 20.04 33.79
C PRO A 760 -7.10 21.26 33.89
N ASP A 761 -7.59 21.56 35.11
CA ASP A 761 -8.46 22.70 35.39
C ASP A 761 -7.77 24.05 35.24
N SER A 762 -6.46 24.14 35.50
CA SER A 762 -5.70 25.38 35.31
C SER A 762 -5.26 25.53 33.84
N ARG A 763 -4.96 24.43 33.13
CA ARG A 763 -4.53 24.46 31.72
C ARG A 763 -5.58 24.99 30.75
N LYS A 764 -6.87 24.76 31.01
CA LYS A 764 -7.95 25.21 30.12
C LYS A 764 -7.95 26.72 29.88
N TYR A 765 -7.45 27.52 30.84
CA TYR A 765 -7.35 28.97 30.67
C TYR A 765 -6.22 29.38 29.72
N ASN A 766 -5.21 28.53 29.50
CA ASN A 766 -4.15 28.79 28.55
C ASN A 766 -4.52 28.36 27.12
N ARG A 767 -5.42 27.38 26.95
CA ARG A 767 -5.99 26.99 25.65
C ARG A 767 -7.12 27.93 25.21
N ARG A 768 -6.76 29.10 24.68
CA ARG A 768 -7.74 30.14 24.38
C ARG A 768 -7.43 30.97 23.13
N VAL A 769 -8.44 31.74 22.71
CA VAL A 769 -8.31 32.85 21.78
C VAL A 769 -8.82 34.14 22.43
N GLU A 770 -8.04 35.21 22.31
CA GLU A 770 -8.40 36.55 22.77
C GLU A 770 -8.63 37.51 21.61
N PHE A 771 -9.59 38.42 21.76
CA PHE A 771 -9.88 39.47 20.77
C PHE A 771 -9.31 40.81 21.21
N ILE A 772 -8.48 41.41 20.36
CA ILE A 772 -7.87 42.72 20.59
C ILE A 772 -8.49 43.74 19.64
N ILE A 773 -9.14 44.76 20.19
CA ILE A 773 -9.73 45.83 19.39
C ILE A 773 -8.62 46.78 18.94
N ILE A 774 -8.31 46.75 17.64
CA ILE A 774 -7.31 47.62 17.01
C ILE A 774 -7.93 48.96 16.63
N LYS A 775 -9.21 48.94 16.21
CA LYS A 775 -9.97 50.15 15.89
C LYS A 775 -11.43 49.98 16.27
N GLN A 776 -11.93 50.96 17.02
CA GLN A 776 -13.33 51.02 17.43
C GLN A 776 -14.22 51.47 16.26
N GLY A 777 -15.39 50.86 16.14
CA GLY A 777 -16.44 51.29 15.23
C GLY A 777 -17.34 52.39 15.80
N GLN A 778 -18.40 52.74 15.06
CA GLN A 778 -19.45 53.67 15.49
C GLN A 778 -20.07 53.27 16.85
N TYR A 779 -20.32 51.98 17.05
CA TYR A 779 -20.82 51.43 18.31
C TYR A 779 -19.69 50.87 19.17
N LYS A 780 -19.86 50.79 20.48
CA LYS A 780 -18.83 50.28 21.39
C LYS A 780 -18.77 48.76 21.36
N LEU A 781 -17.57 48.20 21.23
CA LEU A 781 -17.25 46.78 21.37
C LEU A 781 -16.43 46.63 22.64
N THR A 782 -16.83 45.72 23.51
CA THR A 782 -16.11 45.41 24.75
C THR A 782 -15.77 43.93 24.78
N VAL A 783 -14.51 43.60 25.07
CA VAL A 783 -14.07 42.21 25.25
C VAL A 783 -13.91 41.96 26.74
N GLU A 784 -14.60 40.94 27.25
CA GLU A 784 -14.51 40.56 28.66
C GLU A 784 -13.09 40.02 28.97
N PRO A 785 -12.47 40.45 30.09
CA PRO A 785 -11.19 39.90 30.48
C PRO A 785 -11.34 38.43 30.90
N VAL A 786 -10.31 37.61 30.63
CA VAL A 786 -10.27 36.24 31.14
C VAL A 786 -10.10 36.28 32.67
N ASN A 787 -11.10 35.80 33.40
CA ASN A 787 -11.04 35.73 34.86
C ASN A 787 -10.52 34.36 35.31
N VAL A 788 -9.23 34.29 35.64
CA VAL A 788 -8.60 33.09 36.20
C VAL A 788 -8.81 33.08 37.72
N PRO A 789 -9.33 31.99 38.33
CA PRO A 789 -9.45 31.89 39.79
C PRO A 789 -8.11 32.11 40.49
N ASP A 790 -8.08 32.77 41.66
CA ASP A 790 -6.83 33.14 42.35
C ASP A 790 -5.89 31.95 42.61
N LYS A 791 -6.44 30.75 42.84
CA LYS A 791 -5.67 29.50 43.01
C LYS A 791 -4.93 29.02 41.75
N TYR A 792 -5.30 29.53 40.58
CA TYR A 792 -4.75 29.13 39.28
C TYR A 792 -3.97 30.25 38.59
N LYS A 793 -3.96 31.47 39.14
CA LYS A 793 -3.15 32.57 38.62
C LYS A 793 -1.64 32.25 38.73
N LEU A 794 -0.87 32.87 37.84
CA LEU A 794 0.60 32.82 37.84
C LEU A 794 1.22 33.63 38.98
#